data_AF-A0A1H6UPW3-F1
#
_entry.id   AF-A0A1H6UPW3-F1
#
_cell.length_a   1.000
_cell.length_b   1.000
_cell.length_c   1.000
_cell.angle_alpha   90.00
_cell.angle_beta   90.00
_cell.angle_gamma   90.00
#
_symmetry.space_group_name_H-M   'P 1'
#
loop_
_entity.id
_entity.type
_entity.pdbx_description
1 polymer ?
#
loop_
_entity_poly.entity_id
_entity_poly.type
_entity_poly.pdbx_seq_one_letter_code
_entity_poly.pdbx_strand_id
1 'polypeptide(L)'
;MNYCKAILFIIGYLTIIYIIGTAIGAKYSAPRRFIYGYLLNTFIVSAAGIFTQMFAINWYIYYYFVLIVDLLMLIASIYKIRRDGIILFDGGFRSFVSNYWFLILVALIATSLVAIYNFELWDNNTTDDAYYLARMAYYPYIKNPYSIDPTTGFPSVHKIIDLRNFTSFEIEASVYIYFLKIYSTLFARGVMSFINYFIFSVSIYAFVEKVIEVSGLEVRRQNIQYYSIIMLLLCFETAQLAIHGIIDIRDGWMINHAMYFGASLIRSVGFIWLLIPVLEFEEDKKKSILLFVIMAFVLLAKSTVVIPIIAVVGIVGLAYHLILMKDKRILIYVVLLILFSFLLGNNWQNSLTNYTDGVYYNHLYDNLKSPIIIIFEVCILFIAFIRRKKYLKTNILFALICIMFIIPPLNNIIEKTSVYAFVDKRAVSAFTMLIVLYACILVLNEVFIYITSIFKNVLVRNIGFTLLSIIIALSSALTVDKSLNNIKQDLIVFKNNRYLAPSFIIDLADDLNDISKQTQKQLTILTPQFVSAQQDYHQRWYNRKKEIPNIALAGSIRQFAPTVRVPFARNGDDTLFEKYSAFLFYPNKKNFNTFIHVQRKSEVNCIVMWNKKGDRLLKDSGFKRYKNKVSSQYCILYIYYK
;
A
#
# COMPACT_ATOMS: atom_id res chain seq x y z
N MET A 1 -19.85 16.11 -3.77
CA MET A 1 -20.45 15.18 -2.78
C MET A 1 -19.50 14.07 -2.35
N ASN A 2 -18.94 13.23 -3.25
CA ASN A 2 -18.04 12.11 -2.85
C ASN A 2 -16.78 12.55 -2.08
N TYR A 3 -16.09 13.60 -2.52
CA TYR A 3 -14.94 14.15 -1.79
C TYR A 3 -15.31 14.67 -0.38
N CYS A 4 -16.50 15.26 -0.21
CA CYS A 4 -16.97 15.71 1.11
C CYS A 4 -17.18 14.51 2.04
N LYS A 5 -17.82 13.44 1.56
CA LYS A 5 -17.99 12.20 2.31
C LYS A 5 -16.64 11.60 2.71
N ALA A 6 -15.68 11.57 1.77
CA ALA A 6 -14.31 11.12 2.01
C ALA A 6 -13.61 11.93 3.11
N ILE A 7 -13.67 13.27 3.06
CA ILE A 7 -13.07 14.14 4.07
C ILE A 7 -13.73 13.96 5.44
N LEU A 8 -15.07 13.91 5.49
CA LEU A 8 -15.81 13.67 6.73
C LEU A 8 -15.46 12.31 7.33
N PHE A 9 -15.33 11.27 6.50
CA PHE A 9 -14.88 9.96 6.94
C PHE A 9 -13.46 10.01 7.52
N ILE A 10 -12.50 10.66 6.84
CA ILE A 10 -11.14 10.80 7.36
C ILE A 10 -11.16 11.44 8.76
N ILE A 11 -11.85 12.58 8.90
CA ILE A 11 -11.93 13.29 10.19
C ILE A 11 -12.57 12.41 11.26
N GLY A 12 -13.70 11.77 10.93
CA GLY A 12 -14.42 10.88 11.84
C GLY A 12 -13.58 9.68 12.26
N TYR A 13 -13.00 8.96 11.30
CA TYR A 13 -12.17 7.79 11.52
C TYR A 13 -10.95 8.13 12.38
N LEU A 14 -10.18 9.16 12.03
CA LEU A 14 -9.01 9.56 12.82
C LEU A 14 -9.39 9.96 14.25
N THR A 15 -10.54 10.61 14.42
CA THR A 15 -11.04 11.01 15.74
C THR A 15 -11.45 9.80 16.58
N ILE A 16 -12.18 8.84 16.01
CA ILE A 16 -12.57 7.59 16.68
C ILE A 16 -11.33 6.84 17.14
N ILE A 17 -10.36 6.63 16.25
CA ILE A 17 -9.11 5.95 16.55
C ILE A 17 -8.33 6.67 17.67
N TYR A 18 -8.25 8.00 17.61
CA TYR A 18 -7.59 8.80 18.64
C TYR A 18 -8.28 8.69 20.02
N ILE A 19 -9.62 8.69 20.05
CA ILE A 19 -10.40 8.55 21.29
C ILE A 19 -10.19 7.18 21.91
N ILE A 20 -10.25 6.11 21.11
CA ILE A 20 -9.97 4.73 21.56
C ILE A 20 -8.56 4.66 22.15
N GLY A 21 -7.58 5.21 21.43
CA GLY A 21 -6.19 5.29 21.85
C GLY A 21 -5.97 6.05 23.15
N THR A 22 -6.71 7.15 23.34
CA THR A 22 -6.62 7.98 24.56
C THR A 22 -7.19 7.26 25.78
N ALA A 23 -8.26 6.47 25.60
CA ALA A 23 -8.86 5.69 26.69
C ALA A 23 -7.93 4.58 27.22
N ILE A 24 -7.05 4.01 26.37
CA ILE A 24 -6.11 2.95 26.77
C ILE A 24 -4.70 3.47 27.10
N GLY A 25 -4.30 4.60 26.52
CA GLY A 25 -2.93 5.09 26.51
C GLY A 25 -2.77 6.52 27.01
N ALA A 26 -3.59 6.99 27.96
CA ALA A 26 -3.63 8.38 28.42
C ALA A 26 -2.26 9.01 28.76
N LYS A 27 -1.29 8.22 29.24
CA LYS A 27 0.06 8.73 29.58
C LYS A 27 0.96 9.02 28.37
N TYR A 28 0.63 8.48 27.20
CA TYR A 28 1.47 8.54 26.01
C TYR A 28 1.23 9.79 25.17
N SER A 29 2.14 10.06 24.23
CA SER A 29 1.98 11.12 23.24
C SER A 29 0.78 10.87 22.33
N ALA A 30 0.24 11.94 21.73
CA ALA A 30 -0.92 11.80 20.84
C ALA A 30 -0.67 10.84 19.67
N PRO A 31 0.50 10.84 19.01
CA PRO A 31 0.86 9.85 17.99
C PRO A 31 0.87 8.41 18.52
N ARG A 32 1.47 8.15 19.70
CA ARG A 32 1.43 6.81 20.32
C ARG A 32 0.01 6.39 20.71
N ARG A 33 -0.80 7.30 21.27
CA ARG A 33 -2.23 7.05 21.55
C ARG A 33 -2.94 6.64 20.26
N PHE A 34 -2.76 7.39 19.18
CA PHE A 34 -3.36 7.07 17.88
C PHE A 34 -2.96 5.67 17.39
N ILE A 35 -1.66 5.31 17.44
CA ILE A 35 -1.19 3.97 17.07
C ILE A 35 -1.85 2.88 17.91
N TYR A 36 -1.93 3.05 19.24
CA TYR A 36 -2.58 2.05 20.10
C TYR A 36 -4.09 1.93 19.81
N GLY A 37 -4.77 3.05 19.55
CA GLY A 37 -6.17 3.03 19.13
C GLY A 37 -6.36 2.28 17.81
N TYR A 38 -5.47 2.53 16.84
CA TYR A 38 -5.51 1.86 15.54
C TYR A 38 -5.24 0.36 15.68
N LEU A 39 -4.24 -0.02 16.49
CA LEU A 39 -3.90 -1.41 16.76
C LEU A 39 -5.06 -2.16 17.41
N LEU A 40 -5.71 -1.57 18.43
CA LEU A 40 -6.83 -2.21 19.12
C LEU A 40 -8.04 -2.38 18.19
N ASN A 41 -8.42 -1.31 17.48
CA ASN A 41 -9.53 -1.35 16.52
C ASN A 41 -9.26 -2.39 15.43
N THR A 42 -8.10 -2.30 14.79
CA THR A 42 -7.71 -3.20 13.71
C THR A 42 -7.61 -4.64 14.19
N PHE A 43 -7.05 -4.91 15.38
CA PHE A 43 -6.94 -6.27 15.92
C PHE A 43 -8.32 -6.96 15.99
N ILE A 44 -9.32 -6.27 16.55
CA ILE A 44 -10.68 -6.83 16.71
C ILE A 44 -11.36 -7.01 15.36
N VAL A 45 -11.33 -5.97 14.51
CA VAL A 45 -11.95 -5.99 13.18
C VAL A 45 -11.32 -7.05 12.28
N SER A 46 -9.98 -7.12 12.27
CA SER A 46 -9.24 -8.10 11.48
C SER A 46 -9.44 -9.53 11.94
N ALA A 47 -9.52 -9.80 13.25
CA ALA A 47 -9.79 -11.14 13.75
C ALA A 47 -11.13 -11.68 13.20
N ALA A 48 -12.18 -10.86 13.25
CA ALA A 48 -13.47 -11.22 12.67
C ALA A 48 -13.43 -11.30 11.13
N GLY A 49 -12.66 -10.43 10.47
CA GLY A 49 -12.54 -10.43 9.01
C GLY A 49 -11.83 -11.67 8.47
N ILE A 50 -10.76 -12.13 9.15
CA ILE A 50 -10.07 -13.38 8.83
C ILE A 50 -11.03 -14.56 9.02
N PHE A 51 -11.72 -14.62 10.16
CA PHE A 51 -12.71 -15.67 10.42
C PHE A 51 -13.82 -15.68 9.34
N THR A 52 -14.36 -14.51 8.99
CA THR A 52 -15.39 -14.37 7.95
C THR A 52 -14.91 -14.90 6.60
N GLN A 53 -13.67 -14.58 6.21
CA GLN A 53 -13.10 -15.06 4.95
C GLN A 53 -12.82 -16.56 4.95
N MET A 54 -12.22 -17.10 6.02
CA MET A 54 -11.87 -18.53 6.11
C MET A 54 -13.09 -19.45 6.07
N PHE A 55 -14.22 -19.01 6.64
CA PHE A 55 -15.46 -19.79 6.70
C PHE A 55 -16.51 -19.33 5.67
N ALA A 56 -16.13 -18.45 4.75
CA ALA A 56 -17.02 -17.87 3.73
C ALA A 56 -18.36 -17.35 4.30
N ILE A 57 -18.32 -16.72 5.47
CA ILE A 57 -19.49 -16.18 6.16
C ILE A 57 -20.06 -15.01 5.36
N ASN A 58 -21.39 -14.86 5.32
CA ASN A 58 -22.04 -13.77 4.60
C ASN A 58 -21.43 -12.41 4.99
N TRP A 59 -20.97 -11.67 3.97
CA TRP A 59 -20.32 -10.37 4.14
C TRP A 59 -21.16 -9.36 4.94
N TYR A 60 -22.50 -9.39 4.82
CA TYR A 60 -23.37 -8.50 5.58
C TYR A 60 -23.24 -8.69 7.10
N ILE A 61 -22.94 -9.91 7.56
CA ILE A 61 -22.69 -10.18 8.99
C ILE A 61 -21.44 -9.42 9.44
N TYR A 62 -20.37 -9.49 8.65
CA TYR A 62 -19.13 -8.75 8.91
C TYR A 62 -19.35 -7.23 8.84
N TYR A 63 -20.13 -6.75 7.87
CA TYR A 63 -20.50 -5.34 7.75
C TYR A 63 -21.14 -4.80 9.03
N TYR A 64 -22.18 -5.47 9.56
CA TYR A 64 -22.82 -5.04 10.80
C TYR A 64 -21.89 -5.18 12.01
N PHE A 65 -21.08 -6.24 12.05
CA PHE A 65 -20.09 -6.42 13.11
C PHE A 65 -19.13 -5.23 13.21
N VAL A 66 -18.54 -4.78 12.09
CA VAL A 66 -17.59 -3.66 12.09
C VAL A 66 -18.25 -2.39 12.62
N LEU A 67 -19.45 -2.04 12.13
CA LEU A 67 -20.16 -0.83 12.58
C LEU A 67 -20.52 -0.87 14.06
N ILE A 68 -20.99 -2.02 14.56
CA ILE A 68 -21.33 -2.20 15.97
C ILE A 68 -20.08 -2.11 16.84
N VAL A 69 -18.99 -2.76 16.45
CA VAL A 69 -17.73 -2.76 17.18
C VAL A 69 -17.14 -1.36 17.27
N ASP A 70 -17.10 -0.62 16.16
CA ASP A 70 -16.61 0.76 16.15
C ASP A 70 -17.44 1.66 17.09
N LEU A 71 -18.77 1.52 17.04
CA LEU A 71 -19.68 2.27 17.91
C LEU A 71 -19.49 1.91 19.40
N LEU A 72 -19.41 0.61 19.73
CA LEU A 72 -19.21 0.13 21.09
C LEU A 72 -17.86 0.58 21.64
N MET A 73 -16.79 0.48 20.85
CA MET A 73 -15.46 0.95 21.25
C MET A 73 -15.47 2.46 21.46
N LEU A 74 -16.16 3.24 20.62
CA LEU A 74 -16.26 4.67 20.82
C LEU A 74 -17.00 5.01 22.12
N ILE A 75 -18.17 4.40 22.35
CA ILE A 75 -18.97 4.61 23.57
C ILE A 75 -18.19 4.22 24.82
N ALA A 76 -17.59 3.02 24.84
CA ALA A 76 -16.78 2.53 25.95
C ALA A 76 -15.58 3.44 26.23
N SER A 77 -14.94 3.95 25.16
CA SER A 77 -13.79 4.86 25.28
C SER A 77 -14.19 6.21 25.85
N ILE A 78 -15.29 6.80 25.38
CA ILE A 78 -15.85 8.05 25.91
C ILE A 78 -16.24 7.89 27.37
N TYR A 79 -16.93 6.79 27.70
CA TYR A 79 -17.33 6.46 29.07
C TYR A 79 -16.11 6.41 30.00
N LYS A 80 -15.06 5.67 29.61
CA LYS A 80 -13.83 5.55 30.37
C LYS A 80 -13.14 6.90 30.54
N ILE A 81 -13.01 7.68 29.47
CA ILE A 81 -12.39 9.02 29.51
C ILE A 81 -13.12 9.93 30.51
N ARG A 82 -14.46 9.91 30.51
CA ARG A 82 -15.26 10.70 31.45
C ARG A 82 -15.14 10.19 32.89
N ARG A 83 -15.27 8.88 33.10
CA ARG A 83 -15.19 8.24 34.42
C ARG A 83 -13.83 8.48 35.08
N ASP A 84 -12.76 8.36 34.32
CA ASP A 84 -11.38 8.45 34.82
C ASP A 84 -10.80 9.87 34.74
N GLY A 85 -11.57 10.87 34.27
CA GLY A 85 -11.12 12.26 34.13
C GLY A 85 -9.94 12.45 33.16
N ILE A 86 -9.83 11.63 32.13
CA ILE A 86 -8.69 11.62 31.21
C ILE A 86 -8.72 12.87 30.32
N ILE A 87 -7.59 13.59 30.28
CA ILE A 87 -7.42 14.77 29.44
C ILE A 87 -7.19 14.35 27.98
N LEU A 88 -8.09 14.78 27.09
CA LEU A 88 -7.95 14.58 25.65
C LEU A 88 -6.71 15.31 25.11
N PHE A 89 -6.64 16.62 25.28
CA PHE A 89 -5.57 17.46 24.74
C PHE A 89 -4.69 18.02 25.86
N ASP A 90 -3.52 17.42 26.03
CA ASP A 90 -2.51 17.86 27.00
C ASP A 90 -2.03 19.29 26.71
N GLY A 91 -2.24 20.21 27.66
CA GLY A 91 -2.04 21.66 27.47
C GLY A 91 -3.07 22.35 26.57
N GLY A 92 -4.22 21.71 26.32
CA GLY A 92 -5.31 22.24 25.49
C GLY A 92 -5.14 22.05 23.98
N PHE A 93 -6.18 22.38 23.23
CA PHE A 93 -6.23 22.16 21.78
C PHE A 93 -5.14 22.92 21.01
N ARG A 94 -4.81 24.14 21.41
CA ARG A 94 -3.74 24.94 20.79
C ARG A 94 -2.37 24.27 20.94
N SER A 95 -2.06 23.71 22.11
CA SER A 95 -0.83 22.95 22.35
C SER A 95 -0.80 21.69 21.49
N PHE A 96 -1.91 20.97 21.40
CA PHE A 96 -2.04 19.80 20.53
C PHE A 96 -1.71 20.14 19.08
N VAL A 97 -2.33 21.16 18.50
CA VAL A 97 -2.05 21.59 17.12
C VAL A 97 -0.59 21.99 16.98
N SER A 98 -0.04 22.81 17.89
CA SER A 98 1.36 23.25 17.84
C SER A 98 2.36 22.09 17.84
N ASN A 99 2.05 20.98 18.51
CA ASN A 99 2.94 19.83 18.64
C ASN A 99 2.85 18.81 17.50
N TYR A 100 1.74 18.77 16.75
CA TYR A 100 1.46 17.64 15.84
C TYR A 100 0.94 18.03 14.45
N TRP A 101 0.68 19.32 14.17
CA TRP A 101 0.13 19.77 12.88
C TRP A 101 0.96 19.31 11.68
N PHE A 102 2.28 19.22 11.83
CA PHE A 102 3.19 18.88 10.74
C PHE A 102 3.04 17.43 10.27
N LEU A 103 2.59 16.51 11.16
CA LEU A 103 2.32 15.11 10.80
C LEU A 103 1.17 15.00 9.78
N ILE A 104 0.17 15.87 9.91
CA ILE A 104 -0.96 15.98 8.97
C ILE A 104 -0.50 16.66 7.69
N LEU A 105 0.28 17.74 7.79
CA LEU A 105 0.82 18.44 6.62
C LEU A 105 1.58 17.50 5.70
N VAL A 106 2.53 16.72 6.25
CA VAL A 106 3.37 15.83 5.47
C VAL A 106 2.56 14.71 4.81
N ALA A 107 1.54 14.16 5.50
CA ALA A 107 0.61 13.20 4.91
C ALA A 107 -0.25 13.81 3.77
N LEU A 108 -0.69 15.07 3.92
CA LEU A 108 -1.40 15.80 2.86
C LEU A 108 -0.52 16.02 1.64
N ILE A 109 0.74 16.44 1.84
CA ILE A 109 1.71 16.63 0.76
C ILE A 109 1.91 15.31 0.00
N ALA A 110 2.22 14.21 0.70
CA ALA A 110 2.43 12.90 0.07
C ALA A 110 1.19 12.41 -0.69
N THR A 111 -0.01 12.56 -0.12
CA THR A 111 -1.26 12.19 -0.81
C THR A 111 -1.50 13.03 -2.06
N SER A 112 -1.11 14.31 -2.03
CA SER A 112 -1.28 15.22 -3.17
C SER A 112 -0.34 14.88 -4.33
N LEU A 113 0.83 14.28 -4.06
CA LEU A 113 1.76 13.84 -5.10
C LEU A 113 1.14 12.79 -6.03
N VAL A 114 0.18 11.98 -5.56
CA VAL A 114 -0.57 11.01 -6.38
C VAL A 114 -1.19 11.66 -7.63
N ALA A 115 -1.62 12.93 -7.55
CA ALA A 115 -2.20 13.65 -8.69
C ALA A 115 -1.20 13.95 -9.82
N ILE A 116 0.10 13.78 -9.57
CA ILE A 116 1.20 14.01 -10.52
C ILE A 116 1.65 12.68 -11.16
N TYR A 117 1.36 11.52 -10.55
CA TYR A 117 1.74 10.18 -11.05
C TYR A 117 0.65 9.51 -11.93
N ASN A 118 -0.06 10.27 -12.77
CA ASN A 118 -1.23 9.74 -13.50
C ASN A 118 -0.90 8.58 -14.44
N PHE A 119 0.26 8.60 -15.09
CA PHE A 119 0.67 7.53 -16.02
C PHE A 119 0.66 6.16 -15.34
N GLU A 120 1.27 6.07 -14.16
CA GLU A 120 1.39 4.84 -13.38
C GLU A 120 0.02 4.41 -12.82
N LEU A 121 -0.82 5.35 -12.42
CA LEU A 121 -2.21 5.08 -12.00
C LEU A 121 -3.06 4.43 -13.09
N TRP A 122 -2.77 4.69 -14.36
CA TRP A 122 -3.51 4.12 -15.49
C TRP A 122 -2.94 2.78 -15.95
N ASP A 123 -1.62 2.63 -15.91
CA ASP A 123 -0.93 1.38 -16.24
C ASP A 123 -1.19 0.28 -15.18
N ASN A 124 -1.27 0.66 -13.90
CA ASN A 124 -1.49 -0.27 -12.80
C ASN A 124 -2.89 -0.92 -12.77
N ASN A 125 -3.87 -0.38 -13.51
CA ASN A 125 -5.22 -0.97 -13.65
C ASN A 125 -5.25 -2.37 -14.32
N THR A 126 -4.09 -2.90 -14.71
CA THR A 126 -3.93 -4.17 -15.44
C THR A 126 -3.84 -5.41 -14.56
N THR A 127 -3.27 -5.33 -13.36
CA THR A 127 -2.87 -6.53 -12.58
C THR A 127 -3.24 -6.42 -11.10
N ASP A 128 -2.40 -5.76 -10.28
CA ASP A 128 -2.60 -5.70 -8.84
C ASP A 128 -3.75 -4.76 -8.46
N ASP A 129 -3.86 -3.57 -9.07
CA ASP A 129 -4.98 -2.65 -8.78
C ASP A 129 -6.32 -3.27 -9.18
N ALA A 130 -6.38 -3.95 -10.33
CA ALA A 130 -7.57 -4.68 -10.76
C ALA A 130 -7.98 -5.71 -9.70
N TYR A 131 -7.02 -6.46 -9.17
CA TYR A 131 -7.29 -7.44 -8.12
C TYR A 131 -7.80 -6.77 -6.83
N TYR A 132 -7.06 -5.83 -6.25
CA TYR A 132 -7.39 -5.26 -4.94
C TYR A 132 -8.61 -4.33 -4.98
N LEU A 133 -8.69 -3.43 -5.96
CA LEU A 133 -9.79 -2.47 -6.07
C LEU A 133 -11.10 -3.15 -6.45
N ALA A 134 -11.08 -4.17 -7.31
CA ALA A 134 -12.27 -4.95 -7.59
C ALA A 134 -12.69 -5.77 -6.37
N ARG A 135 -11.74 -6.37 -5.63
CA ARG A 135 -12.02 -7.09 -4.38
C ARG A 135 -12.71 -6.22 -3.35
N MET A 136 -12.21 -4.99 -3.13
CA MET A 136 -12.87 -4.00 -2.27
C MET A 136 -14.27 -3.62 -2.77
N ALA A 137 -14.48 -3.59 -4.09
CA ALA A 137 -15.75 -3.20 -4.68
C ALA A 137 -16.82 -4.30 -4.65
N TYR A 138 -16.47 -5.57 -4.88
CA TYR A 138 -17.47 -6.62 -5.15
C TYR A 138 -18.03 -7.33 -3.92
N TYR A 139 -17.32 -7.31 -2.78
CA TYR A 139 -17.74 -8.01 -1.56
C TYR A 139 -19.24 -7.81 -1.21
N PRO A 140 -19.81 -6.59 -1.26
CA PRO A 140 -21.21 -6.35 -0.90
C PRO A 140 -22.23 -6.84 -1.93
N TYR A 141 -21.81 -7.13 -3.16
CA TYR A 141 -22.72 -7.30 -4.30
C TYR A 141 -22.76 -8.73 -4.85
N ILE A 142 -21.94 -9.63 -4.31
CA ILE A 142 -21.90 -11.03 -4.72
C ILE A 142 -22.24 -11.94 -3.55
N LYS A 143 -23.11 -12.93 -3.78
CA LYS A 143 -23.60 -13.87 -2.76
C LYS A 143 -22.49 -14.67 -2.08
N ASN A 144 -21.51 -15.16 -2.84
CA ASN A 144 -20.31 -15.81 -2.30
C ASN A 144 -19.06 -15.12 -2.85
N PRO A 145 -18.62 -14.01 -2.22
CA PRO A 145 -17.52 -13.21 -2.73
C PRO A 145 -16.15 -13.88 -2.52
N TYR A 146 -16.04 -14.89 -1.65
CA TYR A 146 -14.78 -15.55 -1.28
C TYR A 146 -14.33 -16.65 -2.25
N SER A 147 -15.19 -17.01 -3.20
CA SER A 147 -14.97 -18.05 -4.21
C SER A 147 -15.00 -17.46 -5.61
N ILE A 148 -14.43 -16.26 -5.78
CA ILE A 148 -14.43 -15.52 -7.04
C ILE A 148 -13.03 -15.00 -7.34
N ASP A 149 -12.62 -15.09 -8.60
CA ASP A 149 -11.44 -14.41 -9.10
C ASP A 149 -11.70 -12.88 -9.16
N PRO A 150 -10.95 -12.06 -8.41
CA PRO A 150 -11.14 -10.61 -8.40
C PRO A 150 -10.88 -9.91 -9.73
N THR A 151 -10.09 -10.49 -10.62
CA THR A 151 -9.78 -9.90 -11.93
C THR A 151 -10.86 -10.21 -12.96
N THR A 152 -11.40 -11.43 -12.95
CA THR A 152 -12.31 -11.91 -14.01
C THR A 152 -13.77 -12.03 -13.58
N GLY A 153 -14.05 -12.18 -12.29
CA GLY A 153 -15.41 -12.37 -11.75
C GLY A 153 -15.96 -13.77 -11.91
N PHE A 154 -15.17 -14.70 -12.43
CA PHE A 154 -15.56 -16.11 -12.50
C PHE A 154 -15.39 -16.82 -11.16
N PRO A 155 -16.19 -17.86 -10.91
CA PRO A 155 -16.02 -18.70 -9.73
C PRO A 155 -14.60 -19.28 -9.65
N SER A 156 -14.05 -19.29 -8.45
CA SER A 156 -12.76 -19.91 -8.12
C SER A 156 -12.92 -20.83 -6.92
N VAL A 157 -11.98 -21.77 -6.74
CA VAL A 157 -12.01 -22.70 -5.61
C VAL A 157 -11.67 -21.94 -4.33
N HIS A 158 -12.62 -21.88 -3.40
CA HIS A 158 -12.36 -21.35 -2.06
C HIS A 158 -11.54 -22.37 -1.26
N LYS A 159 -10.37 -21.93 -0.77
CA LYS A 159 -9.52 -22.71 0.13
C LYS A 159 -9.59 -22.08 1.52
N ILE A 160 -9.93 -22.87 2.54
CA ILE A 160 -10.02 -22.39 3.93
C ILE A 160 -8.64 -21.86 4.39
N ILE A 161 -7.59 -22.66 4.16
CA ILE A 161 -6.20 -22.31 4.48
C ILE A 161 -5.53 -21.75 3.22
N ASP A 162 -5.71 -20.45 3.02
CA ASP A 162 -4.99 -19.64 2.03
C ASP A 162 -4.39 -18.42 2.74
N LEU A 163 -3.12 -18.11 2.48
CA LEU A 163 -2.45 -16.91 2.99
C LEU A 163 -3.27 -15.62 2.73
N ARG A 164 -4.02 -15.57 1.63
CA ARG A 164 -4.89 -14.44 1.27
C ARG A 164 -6.17 -14.32 2.11
N ASN A 165 -6.53 -15.35 2.88
CA ASN A 165 -7.63 -15.28 3.84
C ASN A 165 -7.19 -14.69 5.18
N PHE A 166 -5.88 -14.73 5.48
CA PHE A 166 -5.32 -14.09 6.68
C PHE A 166 -5.24 -12.57 6.55
N THR A 167 -5.45 -12.01 5.35
CA THR A 167 -5.49 -10.57 5.14
C THR A 167 -6.94 -10.06 5.17
N SER A 168 -7.31 -9.24 6.16
CA SER A 168 -8.66 -8.65 6.26
C SER A 168 -8.77 -7.28 5.59
N PHE A 169 -7.69 -6.81 4.95
CA PHE A 169 -7.57 -5.43 4.51
C PHE A 169 -8.62 -5.02 3.47
N GLU A 170 -8.85 -5.82 2.44
CA GLU A 170 -9.84 -5.47 1.40
C GLU A 170 -11.29 -5.65 1.88
N ILE A 171 -11.56 -6.67 2.71
CA ILE A 171 -12.91 -6.90 3.25
C ILE A 171 -13.30 -5.77 4.22
N GLU A 172 -12.37 -5.27 5.02
CA GLU A 172 -12.58 -4.08 5.86
C GLU A 172 -12.85 -2.83 5.00
N ALA A 173 -12.00 -2.55 4.00
CA ALA A 173 -12.20 -1.41 3.11
C ALA A 173 -13.57 -1.42 2.40
N SER A 174 -14.06 -2.61 2.03
CA SER A 174 -15.37 -2.77 1.39
C SER A 174 -16.54 -2.30 2.27
N VAL A 175 -16.44 -2.42 3.61
CA VAL A 175 -17.46 -1.93 4.56
C VAL A 175 -17.61 -0.43 4.44
N TYR A 176 -16.50 0.30 4.46
CA TYR A 176 -16.50 1.77 4.38
C TYR A 176 -16.93 2.26 2.99
N ILE A 177 -16.48 1.60 1.92
CA ILE A 177 -16.90 1.90 0.54
C ILE A 177 -18.42 1.77 0.40
N TYR A 178 -18.98 0.66 0.89
CA TYR A 178 -20.42 0.40 0.85
C TYR A 178 -21.21 1.39 1.70
N PHE A 179 -20.76 1.64 2.94
CA PHE A 179 -21.39 2.57 3.87
C PHE A 179 -21.43 4.00 3.32
N LEU A 180 -20.32 4.50 2.77
CA LEU A 180 -20.21 5.86 2.26
C LEU A 180 -20.83 6.03 0.87
N LYS A 181 -21.00 4.93 0.11
CA LYS A 181 -21.40 4.95 -1.31
C LYS A 181 -20.49 5.86 -2.14
N ILE A 182 -19.19 5.58 -2.10
CA ILE A 182 -18.15 6.25 -2.90
C ILE A 182 -17.42 5.21 -3.73
N TYR A 183 -16.82 5.62 -4.86
CA TYR A 183 -16.07 4.70 -5.71
C TYR A 183 -14.83 4.14 -4.99
N SER A 184 -14.55 2.85 -5.21
CA SER A 184 -13.41 2.15 -4.61
C SER A 184 -12.07 2.82 -4.97
N THR A 185 -11.94 3.35 -6.18
CA THR A 185 -10.75 4.07 -6.64
C THR A 185 -10.51 5.36 -5.85
N LEU A 186 -11.54 6.18 -5.63
CA LEU A 186 -11.45 7.41 -4.85
C LEU A 186 -11.15 7.09 -3.38
N PHE A 187 -11.82 6.08 -2.82
CA PHE A 187 -11.58 5.66 -1.45
C PHE A 187 -10.17 5.13 -1.26
N ALA A 188 -9.71 4.20 -2.08
CA ALA A 188 -8.39 3.61 -1.96
C ALA A 188 -7.30 4.66 -2.22
N ARG A 189 -7.22 5.20 -3.44
CA ARG A 189 -6.13 6.07 -3.88
C ARG A 189 -6.09 7.43 -3.16
N GLY A 190 -7.23 7.90 -2.66
CA GLY A 190 -7.34 9.16 -1.91
C GLY A 190 -7.41 8.95 -0.39
N VAL A 191 -8.48 8.33 0.09
CA VAL A 191 -8.77 8.20 1.54
C VAL A 191 -7.79 7.25 2.23
N MET A 192 -7.66 6.02 1.74
CA MET A 192 -6.77 5.03 2.36
C MET A 192 -5.31 5.41 2.21
N SER A 193 -4.89 5.94 1.05
CA SER A 193 -3.54 6.50 0.90
C SER A 193 -3.25 7.56 1.96
N PHE A 194 -4.14 8.52 2.17
CA PHE A 194 -3.96 9.54 3.22
C PHE A 194 -3.86 8.92 4.61
N ILE A 195 -4.76 8.00 4.95
CA ILE A 195 -4.74 7.32 6.25
C ILE A 195 -3.42 6.56 6.43
N ASN A 196 -2.94 5.87 5.40
CA ASN A 196 -1.69 5.11 5.47
C ASN A 196 -0.45 6.01 5.54
N TYR A 197 -0.40 7.13 4.81
CA TYR A 197 0.65 8.14 5.00
C TYR A 197 0.60 8.78 6.39
N PHE A 198 -0.59 9.05 6.92
CA PHE A 198 -0.74 9.57 8.27
C PHE A 198 -0.29 8.56 9.32
N ILE A 199 -0.66 7.27 9.16
CA ILE A 199 -0.15 6.18 10.00
C ILE A 199 1.37 6.12 9.92
N PHE A 200 1.96 6.25 8.73
CA PHE A 200 3.41 6.25 8.59
C PHE A 200 4.05 7.45 9.30
N SER A 201 3.51 8.66 9.16
CA SER A 201 4.05 9.87 9.80
C SER A 201 3.97 9.80 11.33
N VAL A 202 2.85 9.33 11.90
CA VAL A 202 2.73 9.13 13.36
C VAL A 202 3.62 7.97 13.86
N SER A 203 3.89 6.97 13.03
CA SER A 203 4.79 5.86 13.35
C SER A 203 6.24 6.31 13.43
N ILE A 204 6.69 7.12 12.48
CA ILE A 204 8.00 7.77 12.53
C ILE A 204 8.11 8.59 13.82
N TYR A 205 7.10 9.40 14.15
CA TYR A 205 7.09 10.16 15.40
C TYR A 205 7.26 9.26 16.63
N ALA A 206 6.42 8.22 16.75
CA ALA A 206 6.41 7.35 17.93
C ALA A 206 7.74 6.62 18.11
N PHE A 207 8.35 6.19 17.01
CA PHE A 207 9.65 5.53 17.03
C PHE A 207 10.79 6.49 17.36
N VAL A 208 10.79 7.69 16.77
CA VAL A 208 11.78 8.73 17.11
C VAL A 208 11.66 9.13 18.57
N GLU A 209 10.44 9.31 19.08
CA GLU A 209 10.20 9.55 20.51
C GLU A 209 10.83 8.45 21.36
N LYS A 210 10.67 7.17 20.98
CA LYS A 210 11.29 6.05 21.72
C LYS A 210 12.82 6.03 21.60
N VAL A 211 13.37 6.33 20.43
CA VAL A 211 14.83 6.42 20.23
C VAL A 211 15.41 7.53 21.10
N ILE A 212 14.79 8.72 21.12
CA ILE A 212 15.21 9.87 21.95
C ILE A 212 15.17 9.51 23.44
N GLU A 213 14.08 8.86 23.87
CA GLU A 213 13.86 8.40 25.25
C GLU A 213 14.94 7.41 25.70
N VAL A 214 15.16 6.34 24.92
CA VAL A 214 16.18 5.31 25.21
C VAL A 214 17.60 5.86 25.15
N SER A 215 17.85 6.86 24.29
CA SER A 215 19.14 7.52 24.15
C SER A 215 19.40 8.63 25.16
N GLY A 216 18.41 9.00 25.99
CA GLY A 216 18.52 10.09 26.97
C GLY A 216 18.83 11.44 26.31
N LEU A 217 18.22 11.70 25.15
CA LEU A 217 18.38 12.96 24.43
C LEU A 217 17.32 13.97 24.85
N GLU A 218 17.71 15.22 25.01
CA GLU A 218 16.80 16.32 25.34
C GLU A 218 16.33 17.02 24.06
N VAL A 219 15.24 16.51 23.49
CA VAL A 219 14.59 17.12 22.32
C VAL A 219 13.21 17.62 22.74
N ARG A 220 12.92 18.90 22.45
CA ARG A 220 11.59 19.45 22.73
C ARG A 220 10.52 18.70 21.93
N ARG A 221 9.44 18.29 22.60
CA ARG A 221 8.31 17.53 22.02
C ARG A 221 7.76 18.13 20.72
N GLN A 222 7.66 19.46 20.66
CA GLN A 222 7.20 20.21 19.48
C GLN A 222 8.10 20.04 18.23
N ASN A 223 9.34 19.55 18.39
CA ASN A 223 10.28 19.36 17.29
C ASN A 223 10.25 17.93 16.74
N ILE A 224 9.78 16.94 17.51
CA ILE A 224 9.75 15.54 17.10
C ILE A 224 8.86 15.34 15.85
N GLN A 225 7.82 16.17 15.68
CA GLN A 225 6.96 16.13 14.48
C GLN A 225 7.73 16.28 13.16
N TYR A 226 8.84 17.03 13.16
CA TYR A 226 9.59 17.32 11.94
C TYR A 226 10.34 16.12 11.37
N TYR A 227 10.54 15.05 12.14
CA TYR A 227 11.14 13.80 11.63
C TYR A 227 10.23 13.10 10.63
N SER A 228 8.92 13.40 10.63
CA SER A 228 8.01 12.88 9.60
C SER A 228 8.40 13.29 8.17
N ILE A 229 9.26 14.30 8.00
CA ILE A 229 9.81 14.67 6.69
C ILE A 229 10.56 13.53 6.00
N ILE A 230 11.10 12.58 6.77
CA ILE A 230 11.77 11.39 6.23
C ILE A 230 10.82 10.58 5.33
N MET A 231 9.52 10.60 5.63
CA MET A 231 8.52 9.98 4.77
C MET A 231 8.56 10.55 3.34
N LEU A 232 8.70 11.86 3.18
CA LEU A 232 8.74 12.50 1.86
C LEU A 232 10.02 12.14 1.09
N LEU A 233 11.15 11.90 1.78
CA LEU A 233 12.37 11.41 1.15
C LEU A 233 12.17 10.01 0.55
N LEU A 234 11.34 9.18 1.20
CA LEU A 234 11.01 7.83 0.73
C LEU A 234 9.93 7.83 -0.38
N CYS A 235 9.29 8.97 -0.65
CA CYS A 235 8.28 9.11 -1.71
C CYS A 235 8.88 9.49 -3.09
N PHE A 236 10.20 9.54 -3.24
CA PHE A 236 10.86 9.81 -4.52
C PHE A 236 10.62 8.71 -5.54
N GLU A 237 10.64 9.05 -6.83
CA GLU A 237 10.32 8.07 -7.86
C GLU A 237 11.38 6.97 -7.95
N THR A 238 11.04 5.79 -7.43
CA THR A 238 12.00 4.73 -7.15
C THR A 238 12.61 4.14 -8.40
N ALA A 239 11.89 4.11 -9.52
CA ALA A 239 12.46 3.70 -10.80
C ALA A 239 13.60 4.64 -11.22
N GLN A 240 13.44 5.93 -10.98
CA GLN A 240 14.43 6.95 -11.35
C GLN A 240 15.62 6.93 -10.41
N LEU A 241 15.38 6.72 -9.11
CA LEU A 241 16.46 6.50 -8.16
C LEU A 241 17.30 5.25 -8.51
N ALA A 242 16.65 4.16 -8.93
CA ALA A 242 17.34 2.93 -9.32
C ALA A 242 18.17 3.11 -10.60
N ILE A 243 17.61 3.76 -11.63
CA ILE A 243 18.30 4.05 -12.90
C ILE A 243 19.60 4.85 -12.66
N HIS A 244 19.58 5.78 -11.70
CA HIS A 244 20.73 6.62 -11.37
C HIS A 244 21.65 6.00 -10.30
N GLY A 245 21.42 4.75 -9.88
CA GLY A 245 22.23 4.07 -8.87
C GLY A 245 22.15 4.68 -7.46
N ILE A 246 21.07 5.42 -7.16
CA ILE A 246 20.86 6.09 -5.87
C ILE A 246 20.33 5.10 -4.84
N ILE A 247 19.20 4.45 -5.13
CA ILE A 247 18.62 3.42 -4.26
C ILE A 247 17.66 2.58 -5.11
N ASP A 248 17.73 1.28 -4.95
CA ASP A 248 16.86 0.33 -5.64
C ASP A 248 15.88 -0.29 -4.64
N ILE A 249 14.66 0.22 -4.66
CA ILE A 249 13.57 -0.22 -3.79
C ILE A 249 12.61 -1.06 -4.63
N ARG A 250 12.63 -2.38 -4.44
CA ARG A 250 11.65 -3.28 -5.09
C ARG A 250 10.22 -2.80 -4.82
N ASP A 251 9.41 -2.69 -5.87
CA ASP A 251 8.03 -2.18 -5.81
C ASP A 251 7.93 -0.85 -5.03
N GLY A 252 8.96 0.00 -5.12
CA GLY A 252 9.05 1.27 -4.38
C GLY A 252 8.00 2.30 -4.82
N TRP A 253 7.57 2.21 -6.07
CA TRP A 253 6.44 2.94 -6.63
C TRP A 253 5.16 2.86 -5.76
N MET A 254 4.99 1.76 -5.01
CA MET A 254 3.86 1.57 -4.10
C MET A 254 3.85 2.59 -2.94
N ILE A 255 5.00 3.16 -2.58
CA ILE A 255 5.09 4.20 -1.55
C ILE A 255 4.71 5.56 -2.13
N ASN A 256 4.86 5.75 -3.45
CA ASN A 256 4.67 7.04 -4.13
C ASN A 256 3.22 7.25 -4.54
N HIS A 257 2.59 6.22 -5.10
CA HIS A 257 1.25 6.37 -5.69
C HIS A 257 0.26 5.24 -5.36
N ALA A 258 0.70 4.15 -4.71
CA ALA A 258 -0.18 3.06 -4.26
C ALA A 258 -0.07 2.76 -2.76
N MET A 259 0.09 3.82 -1.94
CA MET A 259 0.22 3.69 -0.48
C MET A 259 -1.03 3.06 0.16
N TYR A 260 -2.16 3.06 -0.55
CA TYR A 260 -3.37 2.37 -0.17
C TYR A 260 -3.22 0.85 -0.07
N PHE A 261 -2.18 0.23 -0.66
CA PHE A 261 -1.93 -1.21 -0.49
C PHE A 261 -1.48 -1.55 0.94
N GLY A 262 -2.03 -2.64 1.49
CA GLY A 262 -1.60 -3.17 2.78
C GLY A 262 -0.12 -3.54 2.78
N ALA A 263 0.37 -4.07 1.64
CA ALA A 263 1.80 -4.36 1.43
C ALA A 263 2.69 -3.11 1.47
N SER A 264 2.20 -1.94 1.06
CA SER A 264 2.95 -0.68 1.14
C SER A 264 3.04 -0.22 2.60
N LEU A 265 1.90 -0.20 3.31
CA LEU A 265 1.83 0.15 4.72
C LEU A 265 2.78 -0.69 5.59
N ILE A 266 2.74 -2.03 5.47
CA ILE A 266 3.57 -2.92 6.30
C ILE A 266 5.07 -2.77 6.02
N ARG A 267 5.47 -2.41 4.79
CA ARG A 267 6.88 -2.16 4.46
C ARG A 267 7.38 -0.87 5.10
N SER A 268 6.52 0.15 5.15
CA SER A 268 6.82 1.42 5.78
C SER A 268 6.87 1.35 7.30
N VAL A 269 5.96 0.60 7.95
CA VAL A 269 5.82 0.63 9.42
C VAL A 269 6.21 -0.68 10.12
N GLY A 270 6.42 -1.77 9.40
CA GLY A 270 6.62 -3.10 10.00
C GLY A 270 7.78 -3.17 10.98
N PHE A 271 8.99 -2.76 10.55
CA PHE A 271 10.13 -2.65 11.45
C PHE A 271 9.88 -1.64 12.57
N ILE A 272 9.37 -0.45 12.22
CA ILE A 272 9.14 0.65 13.16
C ILE A 272 8.27 0.19 14.34
N TRP A 273 7.15 -0.46 14.05
CA TRP A 273 6.22 -0.94 15.08
C TRP A 273 6.81 -2.06 15.90
N LEU A 274 7.39 -3.08 15.27
CA LEU A 274 7.89 -4.25 15.97
C LEU A 274 9.13 -3.94 16.83
N LEU A 275 9.90 -2.90 16.50
CA LEU A 275 11.07 -2.48 17.28
C LEU A 275 10.72 -1.68 18.54
N ILE A 276 9.57 -0.98 18.57
CA ILE A 276 9.11 -0.25 19.77
C ILE A 276 9.00 -1.16 21.01
N PRO A 277 8.25 -2.28 20.99
CA PRO A 277 8.14 -3.16 22.16
C PRO A 277 9.48 -3.85 22.50
N VAL A 278 10.38 -4.05 21.53
CA VAL A 278 11.74 -4.56 21.81
C VAL A 278 12.54 -3.55 22.63
N LEU A 279 12.42 -2.26 22.32
CA LEU A 279 13.03 -1.17 23.09
C LEU A 279 12.36 -0.92 24.45
N GLU A 280 11.08 -1.27 24.61
CA GLU A 280 10.32 -1.18 25.87
C GLU A 280 10.47 -2.42 26.77
N PHE A 281 11.23 -3.43 26.36
CA PHE A 281 11.30 -4.72 27.05
C PHE A 281 11.89 -4.62 28.47
N GLU A 282 12.78 -3.66 28.72
CA GLU A 282 13.37 -3.42 30.05
C GLU A 282 12.37 -2.81 31.05
N GLU A 283 11.34 -2.10 30.57
CA GLU A 283 10.35 -1.44 31.43
C GLU A 283 9.28 -2.42 31.93
N ASP A 284 8.70 -3.19 31.01
CA ASP A 284 7.66 -4.18 31.32
C ASP A 284 7.67 -5.31 30.28
N LYS A 285 8.36 -6.40 30.61
CA LYS A 285 8.52 -7.57 29.76
C LYS A 285 7.19 -8.16 29.29
N LYS A 286 6.19 -8.31 30.17
CA LYS A 286 4.92 -8.96 29.82
C LYS A 286 4.13 -8.11 28.85
N LYS A 287 4.05 -6.82 29.14
CA LYS A 287 3.37 -5.86 28.27
C LYS A 287 4.04 -5.74 26.90
N SER A 288 5.37 -5.71 26.87
CA SER A 288 6.14 -5.62 25.62
C SER A 288 5.95 -6.85 24.74
N ILE A 289 5.93 -8.06 25.31
CA ILE A 289 5.61 -9.30 24.56
C ILE A 289 4.18 -9.24 24.01
N LEU A 290 3.20 -8.87 24.83
CA LEU A 290 1.81 -8.76 24.39
C LEU A 290 1.65 -7.74 23.26
N LEU A 291 2.30 -6.58 23.38
CA LEU A 291 2.26 -5.53 22.36
C LEU A 291 2.93 -5.99 21.06
N PHE A 292 4.05 -6.70 21.13
CA PHE A 292 4.70 -7.29 19.97
C PHE A 292 3.77 -8.27 19.24
N VAL A 293 3.08 -9.16 19.97
CA VAL A 293 2.14 -10.13 19.37
C VAL A 293 0.96 -9.41 18.70
N ILE A 294 0.38 -8.39 19.34
CA ILE A 294 -0.72 -7.61 18.76
C ILE A 294 -0.26 -6.88 17.50
N MET A 295 0.90 -6.21 17.53
CA MET A 295 1.46 -5.53 16.37
C MET A 295 1.75 -6.50 15.22
N ALA A 296 2.36 -7.66 15.52
CA ALA A 296 2.62 -8.69 14.54
C ALA A 296 1.33 -9.21 13.88
N PHE A 297 0.28 -9.47 14.67
CA PHE A 297 -1.02 -9.88 14.16
C PHE A 297 -1.65 -8.82 13.26
N VAL A 298 -1.68 -7.55 13.71
CA VAL A 298 -2.25 -6.45 12.93
C VAL A 298 -1.52 -6.26 11.61
N LEU A 299 -0.18 -6.32 11.62
CA LEU A 299 0.61 -6.22 10.40
C LEU A 299 0.32 -7.39 9.45
N LEU A 300 0.24 -8.63 9.96
CA LEU A 300 -0.10 -9.82 9.18
C LEU A 300 -1.48 -9.69 8.54
N ALA A 301 -2.46 -9.17 9.29
CA ALA A 301 -3.82 -8.95 8.82
C ALA A 301 -3.92 -7.89 7.71
N LYS A 302 -2.94 -6.99 7.60
CA LYS A 302 -2.83 -6.03 6.49
C LYS A 302 -2.10 -6.62 5.29
N SER A 303 -1.05 -7.42 5.51
CA SER A 303 -0.38 -8.17 4.44
C SER A 303 0.54 -9.26 5.00
N THR A 304 0.49 -10.45 4.38
CA THR A 304 1.37 -11.58 4.72
C THR A 304 2.83 -11.37 4.35
N VAL A 305 3.15 -10.34 3.56
CA VAL A 305 4.53 -9.97 3.21
C VAL A 305 5.36 -9.60 4.45
N VAL A 306 4.74 -9.34 5.61
CA VAL A 306 5.44 -8.97 6.85
C VAL A 306 6.09 -10.16 7.58
N ILE A 307 5.76 -11.40 7.22
CA ILE A 307 6.23 -12.61 7.94
C ILE A 307 7.77 -12.62 8.16
N PRO A 308 8.61 -12.32 7.15
CA PRO A 308 10.07 -12.27 7.34
C PRO A 308 10.50 -11.19 8.33
N ILE A 309 9.82 -10.03 8.32
CA ILE A 309 10.10 -8.92 9.24
C ILE A 309 9.78 -9.35 10.68
N ILE A 310 8.63 -10.01 10.92
CA ILE A 310 8.26 -10.55 12.24
C ILE A 310 9.32 -11.54 12.73
N ALA A 311 9.75 -12.46 11.87
CA ALA A 311 10.75 -13.47 12.21
C ALA A 311 12.10 -12.81 12.60
N VAL A 312 12.59 -11.88 11.77
CA VAL A 312 13.85 -11.16 12.04
C VAL A 312 13.76 -10.38 13.34
N VAL A 313 12.73 -9.55 13.55
CA VAL A 313 12.64 -8.71 14.74
C VAL A 313 12.44 -9.56 16.00
N GLY A 314 11.72 -10.68 15.93
CA GLY A 314 11.59 -11.61 17.06
C GLY A 314 12.94 -12.23 17.47
N ILE A 315 13.69 -12.74 16.50
CA ILE A 315 15.02 -13.34 16.71
C ILE A 315 16.01 -12.30 17.24
N VAL A 316 16.03 -11.11 16.63
CA VAL A 316 16.90 -10.01 17.01
C VAL A 316 16.53 -9.47 18.39
N GLY A 317 15.24 -9.37 18.71
CA GLY A 317 14.77 -8.90 20.01
C GLY A 317 15.22 -9.80 21.16
N LEU A 318 15.23 -11.12 20.97
CA LEU A 318 15.77 -12.05 21.96
C LEU A 318 17.29 -11.93 22.09
N ALA A 319 18.03 -11.86 20.99
CA ALA A 319 19.48 -11.63 21.01
C ALA A 319 19.84 -10.33 21.74
N TYR A 320 19.13 -9.24 21.39
CA TYR A 320 19.27 -7.93 21.98
C TYR A 320 19.10 -7.97 23.50
N HIS A 321 18.04 -8.62 23.99
CA HIS A 321 17.79 -8.74 25.42
C HIS A 321 18.91 -9.52 26.15
N LEU A 322 19.35 -10.65 25.59
CA LEU A 322 20.43 -11.45 26.17
C LEU A 322 21.76 -10.67 26.21
N ILE A 323 22.06 -9.86 25.18
CA ILE A 323 23.25 -9.00 25.14
C ILE A 323 23.18 -7.93 26.24
N LEU A 324 22.04 -7.23 26.38
CA LEU A 324 21.89 -6.18 27.39
C LEU A 324 21.95 -6.72 28.82
N MET A 325 21.40 -7.92 29.05
CA MET A 325 21.49 -8.61 30.34
C MET A 325 22.87 -9.25 30.60
N LYS A 326 23.81 -9.18 29.63
CA LYS A 326 25.11 -9.86 29.68
C LYS A 326 24.99 -11.36 29.99
N ASP A 327 23.91 -11.98 29.50
CA ASP A 327 23.59 -13.37 29.78
C ASP A 327 24.43 -14.29 28.89
N LYS A 328 25.20 -15.20 29.50
CA LYS A 328 26.07 -16.15 28.79
C LYS A 328 25.30 -17.07 27.84
N ARG A 329 23.98 -17.23 28.03
CA ARG A 329 23.09 -17.97 27.11
C ARG A 329 23.06 -17.40 25.69
N ILE A 330 23.52 -16.15 25.48
CA ILE A 330 23.68 -15.58 24.14
C ILE A 330 24.55 -16.44 23.23
N LEU A 331 25.63 -17.05 23.75
CA LEU A 331 26.53 -17.87 22.94
C LEU A 331 25.81 -19.12 22.43
N ILE A 332 25.07 -19.80 23.32
CA ILE A 332 24.25 -20.97 22.98
C ILE A 332 23.20 -20.57 21.95
N TYR A 333 22.53 -19.44 22.16
CA TYR A 333 21.51 -18.93 21.24
C TYR A 333 22.08 -18.67 19.84
N VAL A 334 23.24 -18.00 19.73
CA VAL A 334 23.89 -17.72 18.44
C VAL A 334 24.31 -19.00 17.74
N VAL A 335 24.89 -19.97 18.46
CA VAL A 335 25.28 -21.27 17.88
C VAL A 335 24.05 -22.02 17.36
N LEU A 336 22.97 -22.10 18.15
CA LEU A 336 21.71 -22.72 17.72
C LEU A 336 21.09 -22.01 16.53
N LEU A 337 21.15 -20.67 16.49
CA LEU A 337 20.63 -19.87 15.39
C LEU A 337 21.40 -20.14 14.09
N ILE A 338 22.73 -20.19 14.14
CA ILE A 338 23.58 -20.51 12.98
C ILE A 338 23.29 -21.93 12.49
N LEU A 339 23.26 -22.93 13.39
CA LEU A 339 22.95 -24.32 13.05
C LEU A 339 21.56 -24.44 12.42
N PHE A 340 20.54 -23.83 13.02
CA PHE A 340 19.18 -23.81 12.50
C PHE A 340 19.12 -23.17 11.10
N SER A 341 19.78 -22.03 10.93
CA SER A 341 19.83 -21.33 9.63
C SER A 341 20.52 -22.15 8.54
N PHE A 342 21.55 -22.92 8.92
CA PHE A 342 22.24 -23.84 8.02
C PHE A 342 21.34 -25.03 7.63
N LEU A 343 20.61 -25.61 8.60
CA LEU A 343 19.67 -26.72 8.38
C LEU A 343 18.49 -26.36 7.46
N LEU A 344 18.07 -25.10 7.46
CA LEU A 344 17.05 -24.61 6.52
C LEU A 344 17.50 -24.72 5.04
N GLY A 345 18.82 -24.73 4.81
CA GLY A 345 19.45 -24.77 3.49
C GLY A 345 19.32 -23.46 2.73
N ASN A 346 20.33 -23.15 1.91
CA ASN A 346 20.31 -21.96 1.06
C ASN A 346 19.35 -22.17 -0.11
N ASN A 347 18.45 -21.22 -0.34
CA ASN A 347 17.71 -21.10 -1.60
C ASN A 347 18.37 -20.05 -2.51
N TRP A 348 19.70 -19.89 -2.41
CA TRP A 348 20.50 -18.86 -3.09
C TRP A 348 20.21 -18.74 -4.59
N GLN A 349 19.84 -19.85 -5.23
CA GLN A 349 19.51 -19.88 -6.66
C GLN A 349 18.14 -19.25 -6.96
N ASN A 350 17.16 -19.27 -6.04
CA ASN A 350 15.84 -18.64 -6.18
C ASN A 350 15.81 -17.16 -5.73
N SER A 351 16.68 -16.74 -4.80
CA SER A 351 16.79 -15.32 -4.37
C SER A 351 17.50 -14.46 -5.42
N LEU A 352 18.43 -15.04 -6.20
CA LEU A 352 19.12 -14.37 -7.31
C LEU A 352 18.41 -14.45 -8.68
N THR A 353 17.56 -15.44 -8.93
CA THR A 353 16.97 -15.63 -10.27
C THR A 353 15.63 -14.92 -10.43
N ASN A 354 15.67 -13.66 -10.87
CA ASN A 354 14.67 -13.22 -11.84
C ASN A 354 15.40 -12.94 -13.15
N TYR A 355 15.11 -13.80 -14.13
CA TYR A 355 15.46 -13.58 -15.52
C TYR A 355 14.44 -12.59 -16.09
N THR A 356 14.74 -11.30 -15.99
CA THR A 356 14.05 -10.26 -16.77
C THR A 356 15.12 -9.61 -17.63
N ASP A 357 15.06 -9.87 -18.93
CA ASP A 357 15.91 -9.26 -19.96
C ASP A 357 17.43 -9.49 -19.80
N GLY A 358 17.84 -10.67 -19.31
CA GLY A 358 19.26 -11.09 -19.31
C GLY A 358 20.15 -10.44 -18.23
N VAL A 359 19.58 -9.69 -17.27
CA VAL A 359 20.33 -9.06 -16.17
C VAL A 359 19.85 -9.58 -14.81
N TYR A 360 20.79 -10.08 -14.01
CA TYR A 360 20.56 -10.50 -12.62
C TYR A 360 20.50 -9.27 -11.71
N TYR A 361 19.31 -8.92 -11.20
CA TYR A 361 19.16 -7.87 -10.18
C TYR A 361 19.22 -8.46 -8.77
N ASN A 362 20.23 -8.05 -7.99
CA ASN A 362 20.32 -8.35 -6.57
C ASN A 362 20.13 -7.03 -5.80
N HIS A 363 18.87 -6.69 -5.52
CA HIS A 363 18.50 -5.43 -4.86
C HIS A 363 19.29 -5.14 -3.58
N LEU A 364 19.66 -6.17 -2.80
CA LEU A 364 20.49 -5.98 -1.59
C LEU A 364 21.91 -5.55 -1.99
N TYR A 365 22.52 -6.28 -2.91
CA TYR A 365 23.88 -5.99 -3.39
C TYR A 365 23.98 -4.65 -4.13
N ASP A 366 22.98 -4.33 -4.96
CA ASP A 366 22.92 -3.07 -5.70
C ASP A 366 22.79 -1.88 -4.74
N ASN A 367 21.98 -2.02 -3.69
CA ASN A 367 21.89 -1.02 -2.63
C ASN A 367 23.17 -0.90 -1.80
N LEU A 368 23.85 -2.01 -1.47
CA LEU A 368 25.12 -1.96 -0.73
C LEU A 368 26.25 -1.28 -1.53
N LYS A 369 26.14 -1.23 -2.86
CA LYS A 369 27.04 -0.47 -3.73
C LYS A 369 26.65 0.98 -3.93
N SER A 370 25.42 1.37 -3.56
CA SER A 370 24.96 2.75 -3.73
C SER A 370 25.85 3.70 -2.91
N PRO A 371 26.40 4.76 -3.54
CA PRO A 371 27.13 5.79 -2.81
C PRO A 371 26.30 6.43 -1.69
N ILE A 372 24.99 6.55 -1.88
CA ILE A 372 24.09 7.20 -0.90
C ILE A 372 23.82 6.27 0.30
N ILE A 373 23.64 4.97 0.06
CA ILE A 373 23.52 4.00 1.17
C ILE A 373 24.82 3.94 1.96
N ILE A 374 25.97 3.92 1.28
CA ILE A 374 27.29 3.98 1.95
C ILE A 374 27.41 5.25 2.80
N ILE A 375 26.99 6.41 2.30
CA ILE A 375 26.96 7.66 3.10
C ILE A 375 26.09 7.48 4.35
N PHE A 376 24.89 6.89 4.24
CA PHE A 376 24.04 6.65 5.39
C PHE A 376 24.67 5.71 6.41
N GLU A 377 25.30 4.62 5.97
CA GLU A 377 26.01 3.69 6.85
C GLU A 377 27.21 4.35 7.54
N VAL A 378 28.01 5.13 6.81
CA VAL A 378 29.12 5.92 7.37
C VAL A 378 28.61 6.93 8.40
N CYS A 379 27.50 7.62 8.13
CA CYS A 379 26.87 8.52 9.10
C CYS A 379 26.44 7.78 10.37
N ILE A 380 25.82 6.60 10.24
CA ILE A 380 25.45 5.77 11.39
C ILE A 380 26.69 5.41 12.21
N LEU A 381 27.75 4.90 11.57
CA LEU A 381 28.99 4.49 12.25
C LEU A 381 29.70 5.67 12.91
N PHE A 382 29.77 6.81 12.22
CA PHE A 382 30.41 8.03 12.73
C PHE A 382 29.67 8.58 13.96
N ILE A 383 28.34 8.69 13.90
CA ILE A 383 27.53 9.15 15.04
C ILE A 383 27.58 8.12 16.17
N ALA A 384 27.53 6.82 15.85
CA ALA A 384 27.71 5.75 16.82
C ALA A 384 29.05 5.85 17.56
N PHE A 385 30.13 6.22 16.87
CA PHE A 385 31.44 6.41 17.47
C PHE A 385 31.47 7.64 18.40
N ILE A 386 31.05 8.81 17.91
CA ILE A 386 31.09 10.08 18.69
C ILE A 386 30.16 10.01 19.90
N ARG A 387 28.97 9.45 19.74
CA ARG A 387 27.91 9.42 20.75
C ARG A 387 27.71 8.02 21.33
N ARG A 388 28.80 7.24 21.44
CA ARG A 388 28.77 5.81 21.81
C ARG A 388 27.85 5.48 22.98
N LYS A 389 27.85 6.28 24.05
CA LYS A 389 27.05 6.01 25.24
C LYS A 389 25.56 6.28 25.03
N LYS A 390 25.18 7.23 24.17
CA LYS A 390 23.79 7.63 23.96
C LYS A 390 23.05 6.67 23.02
N TYR A 391 23.67 6.28 21.91
CA TYR A 391 23.02 5.43 20.91
C TYR A 391 23.39 3.94 21.02
N LEU A 392 24.12 3.51 22.05
CA LEU A 392 24.58 2.10 22.16
C LEU A 392 23.43 1.10 22.00
N LYS A 393 22.33 1.31 22.75
CA LYS A 393 21.18 0.41 22.76
C LYS A 393 20.53 0.31 21.38
N THR A 394 20.28 1.44 20.72
CA THR A 394 19.64 1.45 19.40
C THR A 394 20.58 0.94 18.29
N ASN A 395 21.89 1.22 18.40
CA ASN A 395 22.90 0.74 17.46
C ASN A 395 23.12 -0.78 17.54
N ILE A 396 23.12 -1.38 18.73
CA ILE A 396 23.21 -2.84 18.88
C ILE A 396 22.00 -3.50 18.19
N LEU A 397 20.80 -2.98 18.45
CA LEU A 397 19.58 -3.51 17.85
C LEU A 397 19.63 -3.45 16.32
N PHE A 398 20.04 -2.29 15.77
CA PHE A 398 20.17 -2.10 14.33
C PHE A 398 21.27 -3.00 13.71
N ALA A 399 22.43 -3.12 14.36
CA ALA A 399 23.52 -3.98 13.89
C ALA A 399 23.11 -5.47 13.82
N LEU A 400 22.32 -5.95 14.79
CA LEU A 400 21.78 -7.30 14.76
C LEU A 400 20.84 -7.53 13.57
N ILE A 401 20.03 -6.53 13.19
CA ILE A 401 19.19 -6.62 11.99
C ILE A 401 20.06 -6.69 10.73
N CYS A 402 21.09 -5.84 10.61
CA CYS A 402 22.02 -5.89 9.47
C CYS A 402 22.71 -7.27 9.35
N ILE A 403 23.14 -7.85 10.47
CA ILE A 403 23.74 -9.18 10.51
C ILE A 403 22.77 -10.23 9.94
N MET A 404 21.49 -10.18 10.31
CA MET A 404 20.47 -11.13 9.82
C MET A 404 20.25 -11.04 8.31
N PHE A 405 20.34 -9.86 7.70
CA PHE A 405 20.13 -9.67 6.26
C PHE A 405 21.40 -9.93 5.43
N ILE A 406 22.58 -9.59 5.95
CA ILE A 406 23.83 -9.55 5.16
C ILE A 406 24.65 -10.85 5.30
N ILE A 407 24.63 -11.50 6.46
CA ILE A 407 25.58 -12.59 6.77
C ILE A 407 24.96 -13.97 6.53
N PRO A 408 25.47 -14.78 5.58
CA PRO A 408 25.14 -16.20 5.50
C PRO A 408 25.77 -16.98 6.68
N PRO A 409 25.09 -18.00 7.23
CA PRO A 409 23.82 -18.58 6.79
C PRO A 409 22.57 -17.90 7.35
N LEU A 410 22.68 -16.84 8.18
CA LEU A 410 21.55 -16.26 8.92
C LEU A 410 20.43 -15.71 8.01
N ASN A 411 20.80 -15.19 6.84
CA ASN A 411 19.86 -14.71 5.82
C ASN A 411 18.92 -15.80 5.28
N ASN A 412 19.25 -17.09 5.41
CA ASN A 412 18.38 -18.21 5.01
C ASN A 412 17.02 -18.18 5.72
N ILE A 413 16.96 -17.67 6.96
CA ILE A 413 15.70 -17.55 7.69
C ILE A 413 14.75 -16.62 6.93
N ILE A 414 15.25 -15.52 6.37
CA ILE A 414 14.47 -14.53 5.63
C ILE A 414 13.96 -15.16 4.33
N GLU A 415 14.83 -15.84 3.58
CA GLU A 415 14.47 -16.50 2.32
C GLU A 415 13.35 -17.54 2.52
N LYS A 416 13.44 -18.36 3.57
CA LYS A 416 12.46 -19.43 3.83
C LYS A 416 11.16 -18.91 4.40
N THR A 417 11.21 -17.94 5.31
CA THR A 417 9.99 -17.34 5.89
C THR A 417 9.21 -16.50 4.86
N SER A 418 9.86 -16.07 3.78
CA SER A 418 9.22 -15.32 2.70
C SER A 418 8.26 -16.15 1.86
N VAL A 419 8.46 -17.47 1.75
CA VAL A 419 7.70 -18.43 0.92
C VAL A 419 7.74 -18.15 -0.59
N TYR A 420 7.61 -16.89 -1.02
CA TYR A 420 7.66 -16.43 -2.40
C TYR A 420 8.82 -15.44 -2.61
N ALA A 421 9.46 -15.50 -3.77
CA ALA A 421 10.60 -14.63 -4.11
C ALA A 421 10.25 -13.13 -4.08
N PHE A 422 9.02 -12.73 -4.44
CA PHE A 422 8.62 -11.32 -4.37
C PHE A 422 8.42 -10.82 -2.93
N VAL A 423 8.11 -11.73 -1.98
CA VAL A 423 7.99 -11.39 -0.55
C VAL A 423 9.37 -11.08 0.03
N ASP A 424 10.36 -11.92 -0.30
CA ASP A 424 11.76 -11.74 0.09
C ASP A 424 12.30 -10.38 -0.36
N LYS A 425 12.11 -10.04 -1.64
CA LYS A 425 12.54 -8.74 -2.19
C LYS A 425 11.84 -7.55 -1.53
N ARG A 426 10.58 -7.71 -1.10
CA ARG A 426 9.87 -6.68 -0.34
C ARG A 426 10.37 -6.55 1.10
N ALA A 427 10.82 -7.64 1.72
CA ALA A 427 11.48 -7.61 3.03
C ALA A 427 12.85 -6.91 2.95
N VAL A 428 13.66 -7.20 1.91
CA VAL A 428 14.91 -6.47 1.61
C VAL A 428 14.64 -4.99 1.42
N SER A 429 13.59 -4.63 0.67
CA SER A 429 13.21 -3.23 0.52
C SER A 429 12.85 -2.55 1.85
N ALA A 430 12.07 -3.21 2.71
CA ALA A 430 11.73 -2.66 4.03
C ALA A 430 12.99 -2.48 4.90
N PHE A 431 13.97 -3.38 4.77
CA PHE A 431 15.27 -3.27 5.41
C PHE A 431 16.06 -2.07 4.88
N THR A 432 16.16 -1.87 3.56
CA THR A 432 16.82 -0.67 2.99
C THR A 432 16.16 0.62 3.47
N MET A 433 14.82 0.65 3.52
CA MET A 433 14.08 1.80 4.07
C MET A 433 14.40 2.04 5.56
N LEU A 434 14.59 0.98 6.35
CA LEU A 434 14.99 1.08 7.75
C LEU A 434 16.40 1.70 7.89
N ILE A 435 17.34 1.36 7.00
CA ILE A 435 18.68 1.96 6.98
C ILE A 435 18.58 3.48 6.77
N VAL A 436 17.88 3.88 5.71
CA VAL A 436 17.67 5.30 5.39
C VAL A 436 16.98 6.02 6.54
N LEU A 437 15.89 5.45 7.07
CA LEU A 437 15.15 6.02 8.19
C LEU A 437 16.04 6.22 9.41
N TYR A 438 16.77 5.18 9.84
CA TYR A 438 17.60 5.24 11.04
C TYR A 438 18.75 6.24 10.89
N ALA A 439 19.43 6.25 9.73
CA ALA A 439 20.47 7.24 9.44
C ALA A 439 19.92 8.68 9.50
N CYS A 440 18.77 8.94 8.85
CA CYS A 440 18.13 10.24 8.90
C CYS A 440 17.72 10.64 10.32
N ILE A 441 17.25 9.72 11.16
CA ILE A 441 16.92 10.00 12.57
C ILE A 441 18.16 10.45 13.34
N LEU A 442 19.28 9.73 13.20
CA LEU A 442 20.53 10.08 13.88
C LEU A 442 21.07 11.43 13.41
N VAL A 443 21.09 11.68 12.09
CA VAL A 443 21.54 12.96 11.52
C VAL A 443 20.63 14.10 11.99
N LEU A 444 19.31 13.92 11.91
CA LEU A 444 18.36 14.94 12.35
C LEU A 444 18.48 15.24 13.85
N ASN A 445 18.72 14.25 14.71
CA ASN A 445 18.97 14.49 16.14
C ASN A 445 20.12 15.49 16.36
N GLU A 446 21.26 15.28 15.69
CA GLU A 446 22.42 16.15 15.81
C GLU A 446 22.16 17.53 15.17
N VAL A 447 21.49 17.56 14.01
CA VAL A 447 21.08 18.80 13.35
C VAL A 447 20.09 19.60 14.20
N PHE A 448 19.16 18.97 14.91
CA PHE A 448 18.20 19.66 15.79
C PHE A 448 18.88 20.31 16.99
N ILE A 449 19.88 19.64 17.59
CA ILE A 449 20.69 20.24 18.66
C ILE A 449 21.35 21.53 18.15
N TYR A 450 21.86 21.52 16.93
CA TYR A 450 22.47 22.70 16.30
C TYR A 450 21.46 23.78 15.87
N ILE A 451 20.37 23.41 15.20
CA ILE A 451 19.33 24.36 14.76
C ILE A 451 18.69 25.04 15.96
N THR A 452 18.44 24.33 17.05
CA THR A 452 17.83 24.92 18.26
C THR A 452 18.76 25.86 19.02
N SER A 453 20.09 25.74 18.84
CA SER A 453 21.04 26.69 19.41
C SER A 453 21.08 28.02 18.63
N ILE A 454 20.90 27.96 17.30
CA ILE A 454 20.93 29.13 16.40
C ILE A 454 19.55 29.78 16.29
N PHE A 455 18.52 29.02 15.91
CA PHE A 455 17.17 29.51 15.63
C PHE A 455 16.25 29.32 16.84
N LYS A 456 16.37 30.25 17.80
CA LYS A 456 15.53 30.25 19.01
C LYS A 456 14.05 30.48 18.70
N ASN A 457 13.73 31.19 17.61
CA ASN A 457 12.35 31.48 17.20
C ASN A 457 11.66 30.25 16.59
N VAL A 458 10.57 29.81 17.21
CA VAL A 458 9.76 28.67 16.76
C VAL A 458 9.14 28.91 15.39
N LEU A 459 8.68 30.14 15.10
CA LEU A 459 8.02 30.47 13.83
C LEU A 459 8.97 30.28 12.63
N VAL A 460 10.21 30.76 12.74
CA VAL A 460 11.23 30.62 11.68
C VAL A 460 11.51 29.13 11.42
N ARG A 461 11.60 28.32 12.46
CA ARG A 461 11.78 26.87 12.34
C ARG A 461 10.59 26.21 11.63
N ASN A 462 9.36 26.54 12.02
CA ASN A 462 8.15 26.00 11.39
C ASN A 462 8.10 26.35 9.89
N ILE A 463 8.41 27.59 9.52
CA ILE A 463 8.48 28.03 8.12
C ILE A 463 9.58 27.26 7.37
N GLY A 464 10.77 27.16 7.96
CA GLY A 464 11.90 26.44 7.36
C GLY A 464 11.59 24.98 7.04
N PHE A 465 11.01 24.23 7.99
CA PHE A 465 10.63 22.83 7.74
C PHE A 465 9.46 22.68 6.76
N THR A 466 8.55 23.65 6.72
CA THR A 466 7.47 23.68 5.71
C THR A 466 8.04 23.86 4.32
N LEU A 467 8.91 24.86 4.13
CA LEU A 467 9.58 25.12 2.86
C LEU A 467 10.43 23.93 2.43
N LEU A 468 11.19 23.33 3.35
CA LEU A 468 11.98 22.13 3.06
C LEU A 468 11.09 20.96 2.60
N SER A 469 9.95 20.74 3.24
CA SER A 469 9.01 19.67 2.85
C SER A 469 8.44 19.90 1.45
N ILE A 470 8.10 21.16 1.13
CA ILE A 470 7.62 21.54 -0.20
C ILE A 470 8.71 21.34 -1.25
N ILE A 471 9.95 21.75 -0.95
CA ILE A 471 11.09 21.56 -1.86
C ILE A 471 11.31 20.07 -2.13
N ILE A 472 11.38 19.24 -1.08
CA ILE A 472 11.55 17.79 -1.21
C ILE A 472 10.43 17.19 -2.07
N ALA A 473 9.17 17.56 -1.82
CA ALA A 473 8.03 17.06 -2.58
C ALA A 473 8.05 17.51 -4.05
N LEU A 474 8.40 18.77 -4.32
CA LEU A 474 8.55 19.28 -5.69
C LEU A 474 9.72 18.62 -6.41
N SER A 475 10.86 18.43 -5.73
CA SER A 475 12.00 17.68 -6.26
C SER A 475 11.59 16.24 -6.62
N SER A 476 10.85 15.56 -5.75
CA SER A 476 10.28 14.24 -6.03
C SER A 476 9.42 14.25 -7.29
N ALA A 477 8.49 15.21 -7.41
CA ALA A 477 7.65 15.35 -8.59
C ALA A 477 8.45 15.63 -9.88
N LEU A 478 9.57 16.35 -9.77
CA LEU A 478 10.47 16.62 -10.89
C LEU A 478 11.32 15.41 -11.29
N THR A 479 11.53 14.42 -10.42
CA THR A 479 12.26 13.21 -10.78
C THR A 479 11.50 12.30 -11.75
N VAL A 480 10.18 12.46 -11.88
CA VAL A 480 9.39 11.65 -12.83
C VAL A 480 9.89 11.88 -14.26
N ASP A 481 10.16 10.79 -15.00
CA ASP A 481 10.71 10.90 -16.35
C ASP A 481 9.80 11.78 -17.23
N LYS A 482 10.39 12.74 -17.94
CA LYS A 482 9.68 13.75 -18.77
C LYS A 482 8.80 14.77 -18.00
N SER A 483 8.98 14.95 -16.68
CA SER A 483 8.16 15.79 -15.77
C SER A 483 8.15 17.31 -16.03
N LEU A 484 9.28 17.91 -16.44
CA LEU A 484 9.41 19.38 -16.49
C LEU A 484 8.41 20.05 -17.46
N ASN A 485 7.86 19.30 -18.41
CA ASN A 485 6.87 19.82 -19.36
C ASN A 485 5.41 19.46 -19.01
N ASN A 486 5.10 18.66 -17.98
CA ASN A 486 3.75 18.08 -17.88
C ASN A 486 3.01 18.04 -16.53
N ILE A 487 3.52 18.57 -15.41
CA ILE A 487 2.71 18.71 -14.17
C ILE A 487 1.35 19.39 -14.46
N LYS A 488 1.34 20.41 -15.34
CA LYS A 488 0.10 21.06 -15.79
C LYS A 488 -0.83 20.09 -16.52
N GLN A 489 -0.31 19.24 -17.40
CA GLN A 489 -1.11 18.24 -18.11
C GLN A 489 -1.61 17.15 -17.16
N ASP A 490 -0.80 16.72 -16.20
CA ASP A 490 -1.20 15.78 -15.15
C ASP A 490 -2.36 16.33 -14.31
N LEU A 491 -2.28 17.60 -13.90
CA LEU A 491 -3.38 18.26 -13.21
C LEU A 491 -4.64 18.39 -14.08
N ILE A 492 -4.50 18.59 -15.39
CA ILE A 492 -5.64 18.61 -16.34
C ILE A 492 -6.25 17.20 -16.47
N VAL A 493 -5.42 16.16 -16.58
CA VAL A 493 -5.85 14.76 -16.61
C VAL A 493 -6.61 14.42 -15.33
N PHE A 494 -6.08 14.81 -14.17
CA PHE A 494 -6.74 14.62 -12.88
C PHE A 494 -8.08 15.37 -12.81
N LYS A 495 -8.14 16.62 -13.26
CA LYS A 495 -9.38 17.43 -13.30
C LYS A 495 -10.50 16.76 -14.12
N ASN A 496 -10.13 16.06 -15.19
CA ASN A 496 -11.06 15.31 -16.05
C ASN A 496 -11.41 13.92 -15.48
N ASN A 497 -10.58 13.38 -14.59
CA ASN A 497 -10.70 12.05 -14.00
C ASN A 497 -10.83 12.11 -12.47
N ARG A 498 -11.87 12.83 -12.00
CA ARG A 498 -12.09 13.23 -10.60
C ARG A 498 -12.33 12.09 -9.60
N TYR A 499 -12.33 10.84 -10.04
CA TYR A 499 -12.46 9.69 -9.16
C TYR A 499 -11.20 8.84 -9.13
N LEU A 500 -10.05 9.44 -9.49
CA LEU A 500 -8.76 8.74 -9.58
C LEU A 500 -8.86 7.51 -10.48
N ALA A 501 -9.70 7.59 -11.52
CA ALA A 501 -10.04 6.54 -12.47
C ALA A 501 -10.42 7.20 -13.80
N PRO A 502 -10.10 6.60 -14.97
CA PRO A 502 -10.48 7.16 -16.25
C PRO A 502 -12.02 7.21 -16.36
N SER A 503 -12.58 8.40 -16.62
CA SER A 503 -14.03 8.61 -16.59
C SER A 503 -14.82 7.64 -17.48
N PHE A 504 -14.26 7.32 -18.66
CA PHE A 504 -14.92 6.41 -19.61
C PHE A 504 -15.05 4.96 -19.11
N ILE A 505 -14.21 4.53 -18.16
CA ILE A 505 -14.36 3.20 -17.53
C ILE A 505 -15.59 3.21 -16.63
N ILE A 506 -15.82 4.32 -15.92
CA ILE A 506 -16.99 4.51 -15.06
C ILE A 506 -18.24 4.55 -15.93
N ASP A 507 -18.23 5.37 -16.99
CA ASP A 507 -19.36 5.50 -17.92
C ASP A 507 -19.70 4.14 -18.57
N LEU A 508 -18.68 3.38 -19.00
CA LEU A 508 -18.86 2.03 -19.53
C LEU A 508 -19.47 1.08 -18.48
N ALA A 509 -18.97 1.11 -17.26
CA ALA A 509 -19.45 0.26 -16.18
C ALA A 509 -20.91 0.59 -15.78
N ASP A 510 -21.28 1.87 -15.75
CA ASP A 510 -22.65 2.31 -15.50
C ASP A 510 -23.60 1.81 -16.61
N ASP A 511 -23.19 1.94 -17.87
CA ASP A 511 -23.93 1.40 -19.01
C ASP A 511 -24.11 -0.13 -18.92
N LEU A 512 -23.07 -0.87 -18.50
CA LEU A 512 -23.13 -2.31 -18.29
C LEU A 512 -24.04 -2.70 -17.11
N ASN A 513 -23.99 -1.96 -16.00
CA ASN A 513 -24.88 -2.15 -14.87
C ASN A 513 -26.35 -1.94 -15.27
N ASP A 514 -26.62 -0.93 -16.11
CA ASP A 514 -27.96 -0.67 -16.64
C ASP A 514 -28.44 -1.81 -17.55
N ILE A 515 -27.58 -2.31 -18.45
CA ILE A 515 -27.90 -3.48 -19.29
C ILE A 515 -28.19 -4.70 -18.42
N SER A 516 -27.40 -4.96 -17.38
CA SER A 516 -27.61 -6.10 -16.47
C SER A 516 -28.96 -5.99 -15.76
N LYS A 517 -29.35 -4.79 -15.31
CA LYS A 517 -30.67 -4.54 -14.72
C LYS A 517 -31.81 -4.72 -15.73
N GLN A 518 -31.66 -4.20 -16.94
CA GLN A 518 -32.68 -4.31 -18.01
C GLN A 518 -32.90 -5.76 -18.45
N THR A 519 -31.82 -6.52 -18.59
CA THR A 519 -31.87 -7.91 -19.04
C THR A 519 -32.18 -8.90 -17.91
N GLN A 520 -32.03 -8.47 -16.64
CA GLN A 520 -32.06 -9.33 -15.45
C GLN A 520 -31.11 -10.54 -15.55
N LYS A 521 -30.03 -10.40 -16.34
CA LYS A 521 -29.03 -11.45 -16.57
C LYS A 521 -27.69 -11.03 -16.03
N GLN A 522 -26.95 -12.05 -15.59
CA GLN A 522 -25.53 -11.93 -15.31
C GLN A 522 -24.79 -11.63 -16.62
N LEU A 523 -24.07 -10.50 -16.68
CA LEU A 523 -23.31 -10.15 -17.87
C LEU A 523 -21.94 -10.81 -17.87
N THR A 524 -21.60 -11.40 -19.00
CA THR A 524 -20.26 -11.90 -19.34
C THR A 524 -19.80 -11.16 -20.59
N ILE A 525 -18.75 -10.36 -20.43
CA ILE A 525 -18.41 -9.26 -21.34
C ILE A 525 -17.05 -9.52 -21.98
N LEU A 526 -17.00 -9.53 -23.31
CA LEU A 526 -15.75 -9.39 -24.03
C LEU A 526 -15.46 -7.92 -24.31
N THR A 527 -14.29 -7.48 -23.89
CA THR A 527 -13.85 -6.08 -23.99
C THR A 527 -12.39 -6.02 -24.44
N PRO A 528 -11.95 -4.93 -25.11
CA PRO A 528 -10.53 -4.75 -25.40
C PRO A 528 -9.72 -4.82 -24.10
N GLN A 529 -8.56 -5.48 -24.13
CA GLN A 529 -7.69 -5.56 -22.96
C GLN A 529 -7.12 -4.19 -22.61
N PHE A 530 -6.65 -3.49 -23.64
CA PHE A 530 -6.09 -2.15 -23.56
C PHE A 530 -6.80 -1.20 -24.49
N VAL A 531 -6.88 0.04 -24.07
CA VAL A 531 -7.32 1.14 -24.91
C VAL A 531 -6.23 2.20 -24.90
N SER A 532 -5.77 2.57 -26.08
CA SER A 532 -4.83 3.67 -26.25
C SER A 532 -5.37 4.63 -27.30
N ALA A 533 -5.12 5.92 -27.12
CA ALA A 533 -5.52 6.89 -28.12
C ALA A 533 -4.67 6.66 -29.40
N GLN A 534 -5.39 6.52 -30.51
CA GLN A 534 -4.96 6.42 -31.92
C GLN A 534 -3.95 5.33 -32.33
N GLN A 535 -4.49 4.24 -32.87
CA GLN A 535 -4.04 3.49 -34.06
C GLN A 535 -2.53 3.50 -34.37
N ASP A 536 -1.73 2.73 -33.64
CA ASP A 536 -0.71 1.84 -34.23
C ASP A 536 0.09 1.20 -33.10
N TYR A 537 -0.14 -0.09 -32.88
CA TYR A 537 0.58 -0.86 -31.87
C TYR A 537 2.03 -1.14 -32.29
N HIS A 538 2.32 -1.14 -33.61
CA HIS A 538 3.62 -1.49 -34.15
C HIS A 538 4.66 -0.35 -34.13
N GLN A 539 4.25 0.93 -34.16
CA GLN A 539 5.22 2.06 -34.13
C GLN A 539 5.68 2.46 -32.72
N ARG A 540 4.94 2.08 -31.68
CA ARG A 540 5.18 2.57 -30.31
C ARG A 540 6.29 1.86 -29.58
N TRP A 541 6.57 0.61 -29.94
CA TRP A 541 7.68 -0.14 -29.35
C TRP A 541 9.05 0.40 -29.79
N TYR A 542 9.11 1.05 -30.96
CA TYR A 542 10.36 1.60 -31.53
C TYR A 542 10.59 3.08 -31.23
N ASN A 543 9.53 3.88 -31.06
CA ASN A 543 9.64 5.33 -30.89
C ASN A 543 9.13 5.76 -29.50
N ARG A 544 10.05 5.90 -28.53
CA ARG A 544 9.86 6.42 -27.15
C ARG A 544 9.32 7.86 -27.04
N LYS A 545 8.50 8.35 -27.99
CA LYS A 545 7.98 9.73 -28.05
C LYS A 545 6.44 9.74 -28.01
N LYS A 546 5.91 10.39 -26.97
CA LYS A 546 4.48 10.65 -26.66
C LYS A 546 3.64 9.38 -26.42
N GLU A 547 3.90 8.71 -25.31
CA GLU A 547 3.07 7.60 -24.84
C GLU A 547 1.80 8.14 -24.18
N ILE A 548 0.67 7.94 -24.86
CA ILE A 548 -0.64 7.98 -24.23
C ILE A 548 -0.73 6.69 -23.41
N PRO A 549 -1.00 6.75 -22.08
CA PRO A 549 -0.99 5.56 -21.23
C PRO A 549 -1.89 4.47 -21.79
N ASN A 550 -1.41 3.21 -21.77
CA ASN A 550 -2.22 2.06 -22.10
C ASN A 550 -3.23 1.84 -20.97
N ILE A 551 -4.50 2.12 -21.22
CA ILE A 551 -5.52 1.99 -20.17
C ILE A 551 -6.05 0.57 -20.19
N ALA A 552 -5.80 -0.18 -19.11
CA ALA A 552 -6.35 -1.53 -18.95
C ALA A 552 -7.86 -1.47 -18.72
N LEU A 553 -8.62 -1.90 -19.71
CA LEU A 553 -10.08 -1.83 -19.64
C LEU A 553 -10.66 -3.10 -19.01
N ALA A 554 -10.16 -4.28 -19.39
CA ALA A 554 -10.68 -5.56 -18.92
C ALA A 554 -10.64 -5.72 -17.39
N GLY A 555 -9.51 -5.36 -16.76
CA GLY A 555 -9.33 -5.49 -15.30
C GLY A 555 -10.02 -4.39 -14.48
N SER A 556 -10.30 -3.23 -15.07
CA SER A 556 -10.78 -2.05 -14.34
C SER A 556 -12.30 -1.93 -14.27
N ILE A 557 -13.03 -2.46 -15.26
CA ILE A 557 -14.52 -2.37 -15.30
C ILE A 557 -15.14 -2.90 -14.00
N ARG A 558 -14.62 -4.01 -13.45
CA ARG A 558 -15.17 -4.64 -12.25
C ARG A 558 -15.05 -3.80 -10.99
N GLN A 559 -14.24 -2.75 -10.99
CA GLN A 559 -14.16 -1.78 -9.89
C GLN A 559 -15.46 -0.96 -9.77
N PHE A 560 -16.21 -0.83 -10.87
CA PHE A 560 -17.43 0.00 -11.00
C PHE A 560 -18.68 -0.83 -11.35
N ALA A 561 -18.49 -1.98 -12.01
CA ALA A 561 -19.52 -2.97 -12.30
C ALA A 561 -19.14 -4.31 -11.63
N PRO A 562 -19.22 -4.42 -10.29
CA PRO A 562 -18.61 -5.53 -9.53
C PRO A 562 -19.19 -6.91 -9.86
N THR A 563 -20.44 -6.94 -10.32
CA THR A 563 -21.14 -8.17 -10.63
C THR A 563 -20.73 -8.75 -11.98
N VAL A 564 -20.18 -7.97 -12.92
CA VAL A 564 -19.91 -8.47 -14.28
C VAL A 564 -18.73 -9.44 -14.33
N ARG A 565 -18.78 -10.35 -15.31
CA ARG A 565 -17.70 -11.29 -15.64
C ARG A 565 -16.94 -10.81 -16.86
N VAL A 566 -15.62 -10.85 -16.80
CA VAL A 566 -14.72 -10.45 -17.88
C VAL A 566 -13.73 -11.59 -18.13
N PRO A 567 -13.91 -12.40 -19.18
CA PRO A 567 -12.96 -13.44 -19.52
C PRO A 567 -11.63 -12.82 -19.95
N PHE A 568 -10.53 -13.36 -19.43
CA PHE A 568 -9.18 -12.87 -19.65
C PHE A 568 -8.27 -14.00 -20.13
N ALA A 569 -7.34 -13.72 -21.05
CA ALA A 569 -6.50 -14.72 -21.72
C ALA A 569 -5.74 -15.66 -20.75
N ARG A 570 -5.32 -15.17 -19.58
CA ARG A 570 -4.58 -15.98 -18.58
C ARG A 570 -5.34 -17.20 -18.03
N ASN A 571 -6.66 -17.33 -18.23
CA ASN A 571 -7.47 -18.42 -17.68
C ASN A 571 -7.80 -19.54 -18.70
N GLY A 572 -7.03 -19.69 -19.78
CA GLY A 572 -7.03 -20.92 -20.59
C GLY A 572 -8.08 -20.99 -21.71
N ASP A 573 -8.68 -19.87 -22.08
CA ASP A 573 -9.49 -19.77 -23.32
C ASP A 573 -8.88 -18.72 -24.27
N ASP A 574 -7.57 -18.84 -24.47
CA ASP A 574 -6.78 -18.02 -25.41
C ASP A 574 -7.47 -17.95 -26.77
N THR A 575 -8.12 -19.04 -27.18
CA THR A 575 -8.84 -19.11 -28.45
C THR A 575 -9.97 -18.09 -28.56
N LEU A 576 -10.85 -17.95 -27.55
CA LEU A 576 -11.96 -17.00 -27.60
C LEU A 576 -11.45 -15.54 -27.65
N PHE A 577 -10.49 -15.21 -26.79
CA PHE A 577 -9.94 -13.86 -26.71
C PHE A 577 -9.12 -13.49 -27.97
N GLU A 578 -8.36 -14.43 -28.53
CA GLU A 578 -7.66 -14.28 -29.80
C GLU A 578 -8.64 -14.03 -30.95
N LYS A 579 -9.70 -14.83 -31.07
CA LYS A 579 -10.68 -14.66 -32.16
C LYS A 579 -11.44 -13.35 -32.01
N TYR A 580 -11.78 -12.96 -30.79
CA TYR A 580 -12.36 -11.65 -30.49
C TYR A 580 -11.42 -10.51 -30.89
N SER A 581 -10.14 -10.60 -30.51
CA SER A 581 -9.12 -9.60 -30.86
C SER A 581 -8.96 -9.47 -32.37
N ALA A 582 -8.87 -10.59 -33.10
CA ALA A 582 -8.80 -10.59 -34.56
C ALA A 582 -10.02 -9.91 -35.22
N PHE A 583 -11.23 -10.16 -34.70
CA PHE A 583 -12.44 -9.47 -35.17
C PHE A 583 -12.47 -7.99 -34.79
N LEU A 584 -11.99 -7.63 -33.60
CA LEU A 584 -11.92 -6.26 -33.10
C LEU A 584 -11.00 -5.37 -33.97
N PHE A 585 -9.84 -5.88 -34.38
CA PHE A 585 -8.89 -5.18 -35.26
C PHE A 585 -9.30 -5.24 -36.74
N TYR A 586 -9.78 -6.40 -37.21
CA TYR A 586 -10.14 -6.63 -38.61
C TYR A 586 -11.58 -7.17 -38.71
N PRO A 587 -12.61 -6.31 -38.60
CA PRO A 587 -14.02 -6.70 -38.58
C PRO A 587 -14.54 -7.04 -39.99
N ASN A 588 -14.10 -8.18 -40.51
CA ASN A 588 -14.56 -8.76 -41.78
C ASN A 588 -15.37 -10.05 -41.51
N LYS A 589 -16.08 -10.54 -42.54
CA LYS A 589 -16.95 -11.72 -42.43
C LYS A 589 -16.19 -12.99 -41.99
N LYS A 590 -14.93 -13.16 -42.41
CA LYS A 590 -14.10 -14.32 -42.04
C LYS A 590 -13.79 -14.33 -40.54
N ASN A 591 -13.28 -13.23 -40.02
CA ASN A 591 -12.94 -13.09 -38.60
C ASN A 591 -14.21 -13.12 -37.75
N PHE A 592 -15.29 -12.50 -38.22
CA PHE A 592 -16.60 -12.56 -37.57
C PHE A 592 -17.13 -13.99 -37.44
N ASN A 593 -17.14 -14.76 -38.53
CA ASN A 593 -17.62 -16.14 -38.50
C ASN A 593 -16.80 -17.02 -37.55
N THR A 594 -15.48 -16.80 -37.54
CA THR A 594 -14.57 -17.52 -36.62
C THR A 594 -14.85 -17.15 -35.16
N PHE A 595 -15.00 -15.86 -34.88
CA PHE A 595 -15.32 -15.35 -33.55
C PHE A 595 -16.70 -15.81 -33.06
N ILE A 596 -17.75 -15.63 -33.86
CA ILE A 596 -19.13 -15.95 -33.46
C ILE A 596 -19.32 -17.46 -33.24
N HIS A 597 -18.57 -18.30 -33.95
CA HIS A 597 -18.60 -19.75 -33.75
C HIS A 597 -18.10 -20.15 -32.36
N VAL A 598 -17.02 -19.52 -31.88
CA VAL A 598 -16.47 -19.75 -30.54
C VAL A 598 -17.32 -19.06 -29.48
N GLN A 599 -17.76 -17.83 -29.73
CA GLN A 599 -18.62 -17.06 -28.81
C GLN A 599 -19.96 -17.75 -28.52
N ARG A 600 -20.57 -18.40 -29.52
CA ARG A 600 -21.83 -19.15 -29.30
C ARG A 600 -21.68 -20.36 -28.37
N LYS A 601 -20.46 -20.86 -28.18
CA LYS A 601 -20.14 -21.95 -27.26
C LYS A 601 -19.74 -21.44 -25.86
N SER A 602 -19.63 -20.12 -25.66
CA SER A 602 -19.25 -19.51 -24.39
C SER A 602 -20.41 -18.81 -23.71
N GLU A 603 -20.24 -18.43 -22.44
CA GLU A 603 -21.24 -17.68 -21.67
C GLU A 603 -21.31 -16.19 -22.04
N VAL A 604 -20.51 -15.72 -23.00
CA VAL A 604 -20.43 -14.30 -23.37
C VAL A 604 -21.76 -13.84 -23.95
N ASN A 605 -22.36 -12.80 -23.35
CA ASN A 605 -23.62 -12.22 -23.80
C ASN A 605 -23.52 -10.71 -24.07
N CYS A 606 -22.34 -10.12 -23.86
CA CYS A 606 -22.06 -8.72 -24.13
C CYS A 606 -20.69 -8.56 -24.80
N ILE A 607 -20.60 -7.68 -25.79
CA ILE A 607 -19.40 -7.42 -26.59
C ILE A 607 -19.19 -5.91 -26.65
N VAL A 608 -18.01 -5.47 -26.27
CA VAL A 608 -17.56 -4.08 -26.40
C VAL A 608 -16.62 -3.99 -27.60
N MET A 609 -16.79 -2.99 -28.46
CA MET A 609 -15.92 -2.73 -29.61
C MET A 609 -15.42 -1.28 -29.61
N TRP A 610 -14.24 -1.03 -30.17
CA TRP A 610 -13.72 0.35 -30.34
C TRP A 610 -14.05 0.99 -31.70
N ASN A 611 -14.77 0.29 -32.57
CA ASN A 611 -15.13 0.79 -33.90
C ASN A 611 -16.52 0.30 -34.32
N LYS A 612 -17.17 1.05 -35.24
CA LYS A 612 -18.50 0.71 -35.77
C LYS A 612 -18.48 -0.29 -36.92
N LYS A 613 -17.30 -0.68 -37.43
CA LYS A 613 -17.21 -1.49 -38.66
C LYS A 613 -17.86 -2.88 -38.49
N GLY A 614 -17.91 -3.40 -37.26
CA GLY A 614 -18.61 -4.65 -36.91
C GLY A 614 -20.11 -4.54 -36.60
N ASP A 615 -20.71 -3.33 -36.60
CA ASP A 615 -22.09 -3.08 -36.14
C ASP A 615 -23.12 -3.94 -36.87
N ARG A 616 -23.05 -3.99 -38.21
CA ARG A 616 -23.98 -4.78 -39.04
C ARG A 616 -23.84 -6.28 -38.74
N LEU A 617 -22.61 -6.80 -38.71
CA LEU A 617 -22.34 -8.22 -38.47
C LEU A 617 -22.84 -8.69 -37.09
N LEU A 618 -22.63 -7.88 -36.05
CA LEU A 618 -23.12 -8.20 -34.70
C LEU A 618 -24.64 -8.16 -34.62
N LYS A 619 -25.28 -7.15 -35.22
CA LYS A 619 -26.75 -7.05 -35.29
C LYS A 619 -27.39 -8.21 -36.04
N ASP A 620 -26.82 -8.58 -37.19
CA ASP A 620 -27.29 -9.72 -38.00
C ASP A 620 -27.20 -11.05 -37.24
N SER A 621 -26.35 -11.15 -36.20
CA SER A 621 -26.23 -12.32 -35.33
C SER A 621 -27.05 -12.27 -34.04
N GLY A 622 -27.94 -11.28 -33.92
CA GLY A 622 -28.90 -11.13 -32.83
C GLY A 622 -28.44 -10.27 -31.66
N PHE A 623 -27.31 -9.57 -31.76
CA PHE A 623 -26.94 -8.58 -30.75
C PHE A 623 -27.66 -7.25 -30.98
N LYS A 624 -28.07 -6.58 -29.91
CA LYS A 624 -28.62 -5.22 -29.94
C LYS A 624 -27.55 -4.23 -29.52
N ARG A 625 -27.44 -3.10 -30.22
CA ARG A 625 -26.53 -2.01 -29.81
C ARG A 625 -27.16 -1.24 -28.66
N TYR A 626 -26.41 -1.05 -27.58
CA TYR A 626 -26.79 -0.19 -26.47
C TYR A 626 -26.29 1.24 -26.68
N LYS A 627 -27.21 2.22 -26.64
CA LYS A 627 -26.94 3.64 -26.88
C LYS A 627 -26.11 3.88 -28.18
N ASN A 628 -25.52 5.07 -28.33
CA ASN A 628 -24.76 5.44 -29.54
C ASN A 628 -23.26 5.15 -29.43
N LYS A 629 -22.60 5.60 -28.35
CA LYS A 629 -21.20 5.33 -28.03
C LYS A 629 -20.88 5.81 -26.62
N VAL A 630 -19.94 5.15 -25.96
CA VAL A 630 -19.20 5.73 -24.82
C VAL A 630 -17.98 6.41 -25.43
N SER A 631 -17.82 7.71 -25.26
CA SER A 631 -16.71 8.46 -25.87
C SER A 631 -15.97 9.31 -24.86
N SER A 632 -14.64 9.27 -24.94
CA SER A 632 -13.74 10.13 -24.18
C SER A 632 -12.63 10.69 -25.07
N GLN A 633 -11.77 11.53 -24.48
CA GLN A 633 -10.54 11.99 -25.12
C GLN A 633 -9.58 10.85 -25.48
N TYR A 634 -9.75 9.65 -24.90
CA TYR A 634 -8.87 8.50 -25.13
C TYR A 634 -9.43 7.52 -26.15
N CYS A 635 -10.75 7.36 -26.22
CA CYS A 635 -11.37 6.32 -27.05
C CYS A 635 -12.85 6.51 -27.32
N ILE A 636 -13.35 5.71 -28.26
CA ILE A 636 -14.78 5.54 -28.53
C ILE A 636 -15.10 4.04 -28.44
N LEU A 637 -16.07 3.69 -27.61
CA LEU A 637 -16.53 2.32 -27.39
C LEU A 637 -18.01 2.16 -27.78
N TYR A 638 -18.35 0.96 -28.24
CA TYR A 638 -19.68 0.53 -28.66
C TYR A 638 -20.04 -0.76 -27.92
N ILE A 639 -21.22 -0.80 -27.31
CA ILE A 639 -21.67 -1.94 -26.50
C ILE A 639 -22.78 -2.68 -27.25
N TYR A 640 -22.65 -3.99 -27.35
CA TYR A 640 -23.59 -4.89 -28.00
C TYR A 640 -23.98 -5.99 -27.02
N TYR A 641 -25.28 -6.24 -26.82
CA TYR A 641 -25.77 -7.21 -25.83
C TYR A 641 -26.91 -8.09 -26.38
N LYS A 642 -27.19 -9.20 -25.69
CA LYS A 642 -28.24 -10.17 -26.03
C LYS A 642 -29.24 -10.41 -24.91
#